data_AF-A0A9D5PBA5-F1
#
_entry.id   AF-A0A9D5PBA5-F1
#
_cell.length_a   1.000
_cell.length_b   1.000
_cell.length_c   1.000
_cell.angle_alpha   90.00
_cell.angle_beta   90.00
_cell.angle_gamma   90.00
#
_symmetry.space_group_name_H-M   'P 1'
#
loop_
_entity.id
_entity.type
_entity.pdbx_description
1 polymer ?
#
loop_
_entity_poly.entity_id
_entity_poly.type
_entity_poly.pdbx_seq_one_letter_code
_entity_poly.pdbx_strand_id
1 'polypeptide(L)'
;MDCFEDIRRRLTLGLAKIEAEKCERAKLVQFNSFSREKIEYIDNKYKEFCLKRLSVRARRILPVCFGNVQTIIQWFEGSKDVFVLKFARTKHSLTFEEIFDCIQEFKNIYRNLANYTEQQIEAERYAEVFPFLLSYQRDFVSEFQKDKGHLPLFFILLQYFKKSEDKNIQQYSMFYGLLEDRCWSIEEISKKFNCSKESVRHNLKGKAVLKKCQIKPPFDWSIYDFSNNNVVSENSSIYKKIKEEECLKCDFKSFIALLILTFPYDIIQINESYFAVSEDVLNLCELARFAKDVQKALQNKTTTLTFVSVLDYVQTWNSIDEKARRIILYSASIVVLESLNVQMDNDGIVTIHPQKIDKENAIVQILEAVNTPLPLDDLLELLEKEYPDEKWTSDRVRFCVAKSSVIAALWKSKIYALKKWDGVFFGNIREFLADALKKSEVPIHIDSLFEKVVKQFPDTNVKSLSSTMNNDQYHRFSAFENGYFGLSDRQYDDVFIPVASEQRFSFERRLQMFQEFVETYKRFPVYNSGELEESLCRWYNNVCRGRAQISKSQKQSFDEYLEECRRNKYPQTGFEIAFMENCNRVKEIILTYHRLPTRKEEPEVFNWLYKYKEKYEVYEDQRKIYFQNLLKFIQSYGFSL
;
A
#
# COMPACT_ATOMS: atom_id res chain seq x y z
N MET A 1 101.43 29.83 20.50
CA MET A 1 100.03 29.46 20.81
C MET A 1 99.63 28.22 20.02
N ASP A 2 100.00 28.10 18.75
CA ASP A 2 99.67 26.97 17.84
C ASP A 2 99.97 25.54 18.35
N CYS A 3 101.01 25.33 19.17
CA CYS A 3 101.36 24.00 19.67
C CYS A 3 100.43 23.53 20.81
N PHE A 4 99.89 24.46 21.61
CA PHE A 4 98.90 24.14 22.65
C PHE A 4 97.51 23.87 22.04
N GLU A 5 97.15 24.58 20.96
CA GLU A 5 95.95 24.31 20.17
C GLU A 5 95.97 22.90 19.56
N ASP A 6 97.10 22.47 18.98
CA ASP A 6 97.24 21.13 18.38
C ASP A 6 97.20 20.00 19.42
N ILE A 7 97.84 20.17 20.58
CA ILE A 7 97.77 19.21 21.69
C ILE A 7 96.34 19.13 22.24
N ARG A 8 95.68 20.27 22.44
CA ARG A 8 94.28 20.32 22.90
C ARG A 8 93.33 19.68 21.88
N ARG A 9 93.57 19.86 20.59
CA ARG A 9 92.82 19.21 19.50
C ARG A 9 93.03 17.69 19.51
N ARG A 10 94.26 17.21 19.68
CA ARG A 10 94.58 15.78 19.75
C ARG A 10 94.03 15.11 21.01
N LEU A 11 94.06 15.77 22.16
CA LEU A 11 93.45 15.28 23.40
C LEU A 11 91.93 15.22 23.30
N THR A 12 91.30 16.25 22.71
CA THR A 12 89.84 16.24 22.44
C THR A 12 89.45 15.11 21.48
N LEU A 13 90.24 14.88 20.43
CA LEU A 13 90.04 13.74 19.50
C LEU A 13 90.25 12.38 20.19
N GLY A 14 91.24 12.28 21.08
CA GLY A 14 91.51 11.07 21.86
C GLY A 14 90.40 10.75 22.86
N LEU A 15 89.88 11.77 23.57
CA LEU A 15 88.74 11.63 24.48
C LEU A 15 87.46 11.26 23.73
N ALA A 16 87.17 11.93 22.61
CA ALA A 16 86.03 11.60 21.76
C ALA A 16 86.09 10.15 21.23
N LYS A 17 87.30 9.64 20.91
CA LYS A 17 87.51 8.25 20.51
C LYS A 17 87.24 7.27 21.65
N ILE A 18 87.71 7.56 22.87
CA ILE A 18 87.46 6.70 24.05
C ILE A 18 85.97 6.71 24.42
N GLU A 19 85.29 7.84 24.32
CA GLU A 19 83.85 7.96 24.56
C GLU A 19 83.03 7.22 23.48
N ALA A 20 83.42 7.31 22.21
CA ALA A 20 82.82 6.55 21.12
C ALA A 20 82.99 5.03 21.35
N GLU A 21 84.19 4.55 21.70
CA GLU A 21 84.45 3.13 21.99
C GLU A 21 83.65 2.62 23.21
N LYS A 22 83.44 3.45 24.23
CA LYS A 22 82.54 3.11 25.37
C LYS A 22 81.08 3.02 24.94
N CYS A 23 80.62 3.96 24.11
CA CYS A 23 79.25 3.98 23.57
C CYS A 23 78.98 2.77 22.65
N GLU A 24 79.96 2.37 21.84
CA GLU A 24 79.91 1.19 20.98
C GLU A 24 79.77 -0.10 21.80
N ARG A 25 80.56 -0.26 22.87
CA ARG A 25 80.46 -1.42 23.78
C ARG A 25 79.11 -1.48 24.50
N ALA A 26 78.59 -0.34 24.96
CA ALA A 26 77.28 -0.28 25.62
C ALA A 26 76.15 -0.74 24.69
N LYS A 27 76.18 -0.34 23.41
CA LYS A 27 75.18 -0.75 22.41
C LYS A 27 75.29 -2.22 22.02
N LEU A 28 76.50 -2.75 21.96
CA LEU A 28 76.70 -4.18 21.70
C LEU A 28 76.19 -5.04 22.87
N VAL A 29 76.40 -4.60 24.11
CA VAL A 29 75.82 -5.24 25.31
C VAL A 29 74.29 -5.18 25.28
N GLN A 30 73.72 -4.01 24.95
CA GLN A 30 72.28 -3.87 24.78
C GLN A 30 71.73 -4.81 23.70
N PHE A 31 72.36 -4.87 22.53
CA PHE A 31 71.93 -5.74 21.43
C PHE A 31 71.96 -7.22 21.81
N ASN A 32 73.03 -7.65 22.48
CA ASN A 32 73.18 -9.04 22.94
C ASN A 32 72.18 -9.41 24.07
N SER A 33 71.51 -8.44 24.69
CA SER A 33 70.45 -8.67 25.69
C SER A 33 69.06 -8.86 25.08
N PHE A 34 68.89 -8.61 23.78
CA PHE A 34 67.61 -8.84 23.09
C PHE A 34 67.33 -10.34 22.92
N SER A 35 66.05 -10.70 22.87
CA SER A 35 65.63 -12.06 22.51
C SER A 35 66.06 -12.44 21.10
N ARG A 36 66.15 -13.75 20.87
CA ARG A 36 66.59 -14.32 19.58
C ARG A 36 65.70 -13.84 18.44
N GLU A 37 64.41 -13.78 18.66
CA GLU A 37 63.39 -13.38 17.69
C GLU A 37 63.57 -11.90 17.30
N LYS A 38 63.88 -11.03 18.26
CA LYS A 38 64.14 -9.60 18.02
C LYS A 38 65.46 -9.39 17.28
N ILE A 39 66.50 -10.13 17.63
CA ILE A 39 67.79 -10.09 16.91
C ILE A 39 67.58 -10.51 15.45
N GLU A 40 66.89 -11.63 15.22
CA GLU A 40 66.62 -12.14 13.88
C GLU A 40 65.80 -11.16 13.04
N TYR A 41 64.78 -10.53 13.63
CA TYR A 41 63.98 -9.50 12.96
C TYR A 41 64.84 -8.30 12.54
N ILE A 42 65.65 -7.76 13.47
CA ILE A 42 66.52 -6.61 13.20
C ILE A 42 67.58 -6.95 12.13
N ASP A 43 68.14 -8.17 12.17
CA ASP A 43 69.08 -8.66 11.16
C ASP A 43 68.44 -8.79 9.77
N ASN A 44 67.22 -9.32 9.69
CA ASN A 44 66.48 -9.41 8.43
C ASN A 44 66.16 -8.02 7.88
N LYS A 45 65.71 -7.09 8.73
CA LYS A 45 65.46 -5.69 8.34
C LYS A 45 66.72 -5.00 7.82
N TYR A 46 67.87 -5.24 8.44
CA TYR A 46 69.15 -4.73 7.96
C TYR A 46 69.50 -5.28 6.58
N LYS A 47 69.40 -6.60 6.38
CA LYS A 47 69.66 -7.24 5.09
C LYS A 47 68.76 -6.68 3.99
N GLU A 48 67.45 -6.57 4.25
CA GLU A 48 66.49 -5.96 3.32
C GLU A 48 66.84 -4.51 2.99
N PHE A 49 67.17 -3.72 4.01
CA PHE A 49 67.52 -2.31 3.87
C PHE A 49 68.75 -2.15 2.96
N CYS A 50 69.80 -2.93 3.21
CA CYS A 50 71.01 -2.93 2.40
C CYS A 50 70.77 -3.46 0.98
N LEU A 51 69.95 -4.50 0.79
CA LEU A 51 69.64 -5.05 -0.53
C LEU A 51 68.99 -4.03 -1.48
N LYS A 52 68.18 -3.11 -0.92
CA LYS A 52 67.47 -2.07 -1.66
C LYS A 52 68.34 -0.85 -1.99
N ARG A 53 69.38 -0.58 -1.21
CA ARG A 53 70.18 0.68 -1.31
C ARG A 53 71.58 0.49 -1.90
N LEU A 54 72.18 -0.68 -1.73
CA LEU A 54 73.56 -0.92 -2.13
C LEU A 54 73.68 -1.37 -3.59
N SER A 55 74.74 -0.92 -4.25
CA SER A 55 75.19 -1.35 -5.56
C SER A 55 75.49 -2.85 -5.60
N VAL A 56 75.48 -3.47 -6.79
CA VAL A 56 75.81 -4.90 -6.96
C VAL A 56 77.17 -5.24 -6.34
N ARG A 57 78.14 -4.32 -6.44
CA ARG A 57 79.48 -4.49 -5.88
C ARG A 57 79.48 -4.42 -4.36
N ALA A 58 78.84 -3.41 -3.77
CA ALA A 58 78.70 -3.29 -2.32
C ALA A 58 77.95 -4.49 -1.71
N ARG A 59 76.88 -4.96 -2.37
CA ARG A 59 76.12 -6.15 -1.95
C ARG A 59 76.92 -7.45 -1.96
N ARG A 60 77.95 -7.57 -2.81
CA ARG A 60 78.87 -8.74 -2.78
C ARG A 60 79.86 -8.69 -1.62
N ILE A 61 80.25 -7.49 -1.19
CA ILE A 61 81.22 -7.27 -0.12
C ILE A 61 80.55 -7.35 1.26
N LEU A 62 79.30 -6.86 1.37
CA LEU A 62 78.58 -6.75 2.64
C LEU A 62 78.52 -8.06 3.46
N PRO A 63 78.19 -9.24 2.91
CA PRO A 63 78.14 -10.47 3.69
C PRO A 63 79.51 -10.93 4.21
N VAL A 64 80.57 -10.61 3.46
CA VAL A 64 81.95 -11.03 3.78
C VAL A 64 82.53 -10.19 4.91
N CYS A 65 82.20 -8.90 4.96
CA CYS A 65 82.78 -7.96 5.92
C CYS A 65 81.83 -7.54 7.05
N PHE A 66 80.52 -7.56 6.83
CA PHE A 66 79.50 -6.90 7.66
C PHE A 66 78.17 -7.69 7.68
N GLY A 67 78.26 -9.02 7.75
CA GLY A 67 77.16 -9.95 7.45
C GLY A 67 75.93 -9.91 8.37
N ASN A 68 75.97 -9.22 9.51
CA ASN A 68 74.84 -9.03 10.42
C ASN A 68 74.94 -7.71 11.21
N VAL A 69 73.87 -7.35 11.93
CA VAL A 69 73.79 -6.09 12.67
C VAL A 69 74.79 -6.04 13.83
N GLN A 70 75.09 -7.19 14.45
CA GLN A 70 76.10 -7.28 15.50
C GLN A 70 77.47 -6.74 15.04
N THR A 71 77.86 -7.01 13.80
CA THR A 71 79.16 -6.57 13.24
C THR A 71 79.21 -5.08 12.89
N ILE A 72 78.06 -4.42 12.68
CA ILE A 72 77.99 -3.02 12.25
C ILE A 72 77.64 -2.03 13.37
N ILE A 73 77.05 -2.49 14.49
CA ILE A 73 76.64 -1.58 15.59
C ILE A 73 77.82 -0.74 16.10
N GLN A 74 79.01 -1.34 16.14
CA GLN A 74 80.26 -0.66 16.51
C GLN A 74 80.60 0.52 15.57
N TRP A 75 80.02 0.59 14.38
CA TRP A 75 80.29 1.66 13.41
C TRP A 75 79.24 2.78 13.44
N PHE A 76 78.20 2.66 14.25
CA PHE A 76 77.16 3.70 14.33
C PHE A 76 77.68 5.05 14.80
N GLU A 77 78.69 5.12 15.67
CA GLU A 77 79.31 6.39 16.10
C GLU A 77 80.72 6.60 15.50
N GLY A 78 81.14 5.71 14.59
CA GLY A 78 82.45 5.77 13.96
C GLY A 78 82.58 6.89 12.93
N SER A 79 83.82 7.22 12.56
CA SER A 79 84.11 8.14 11.45
C SER A 79 84.21 7.40 10.12
N LYS A 80 83.68 8.00 9.04
CA LYS A 80 83.78 7.49 7.67
C LYS A 80 85.23 7.23 7.27
N ASP A 81 86.14 8.17 7.55
CA ASP A 81 87.55 8.06 7.18
C ASP A 81 88.22 6.87 7.88
N VAL A 82 87.91 6.66 9.17
CA VAL A 82 88.43 5.53 9.96
C VAL A 82 87.90 4.20 9.44
N PHE A 83 86.61 4.15 9.08
CA PHE A 83 85.98 2.98 8.50
C PHE A 83 86.62 2.61 7.16
N VAL A 84 86.72 3.58 6.24
CA VAL A 84 87.29 3.37 4.91
C VAL A 84 88.76 2.99 5.01
N LEU A 85 89.57 3.63 5.86
CA LEU A 85 90.97 3.25 6.06
C LEU A 85 91.14 1.82 6.59
N LYS A 86 90.24 1.36 7.46
CA LYS A 86 90.32 0.02 8.04
C LYS A 86 90.04 -1.08 7.02
N PHE A 87 89.14 -0.84 6.06
CA PHE A 87 88.66 -1.89 5.14
C PHE A 87 89.07 -1.69 3.68
N ALA A 88 89.30 -0.45 3.22
CA ALA A 88 89.70 -0.13 1.87
C ALA A 88 91.22 0.11 1.78
N ARG A 89 91.97 -0.87 1.27
CA ARG A 89 93.40 -0.70 0.91
C ARG A 89 93.57 0.02 -0.43
N THR A 90 92.99 1.20 -0.61
CA THR A 90 93.00 2.10 -1.81
C THR A 90 92.13 1.72 -3.02
N LYS A 91 91.96 0.44 -3.40
CA LYS A 91 91.22 0.07 -4.65
C LYS A 91 89.69 0.11 -4.58
N HIS A 92 89.09 0.28 -3.40
CA HIS A 92 87.63 0.15 -3.18
C HIS A 92 87.02 1.22 -2.25
N SER A 93 87.69 2.37 -2.07
CA SER A 93 87.26 3.41 -1.10
C SER A 93 85.80 3.82 -1.29
N LEU A 94 85.39 4.15 -2.51
CA LEU A 94 84.01 4.55 -2.84
C LEU A 94 82.96 3.49 -2.46
N THR A 95 83.28 2.20 -2.57
CA THR A 95 82.35 1.11 -2.20
C THR A 95 82.22 0.96 -0.68
N PHE A 96 83.29 1.20 0.08
CA PHE A 96 83.23 1.20 1.54
C PHE A 96 82.61 2.49 2.10
N GLU A 97 82.77 3.62 1.41
CA GLU A 97 82.02 4.86 1.71
C GLU A 97 80.51 4.64 1.54
N GLU A 98 80.09 4.02 0.43
CA GLU A 98 78.69 3.64 0.18
C GLU A 98 78.13 2.72 1.28
N ILE A 99 78.90 1.70 1.68
CA ILE A 99 78.51 0.80 2.78
C ILE A 99 78.40 1.57 4.10
N PHE A 100 79.36 2.45 4.40
CA PHE A 100 79.35 3.25 5.61
C PHE A 100 78.12 4.17 5.67
N ASP A 101 77.81 4.85 4.57
CA ASP A 101 76.62 5.70 4.48
C ASP A 101 75.34 4.90 4.70
N CYS A 102 75.23 3.71 4.10
CA CYS A 102 74.11 2.80 4.33
C CYS A 102 73.99 2.36 5.80
N ILE A 103 75.11 2.08 6.48
CA ILE A 103 75.13 1.77 7.92
C ILE A 103 74.64 2.98 8.74
N GLN A 104 75.05 4.20 8.40
CA GLN A 104 74.60 5.41 9.09
C GLN A 104 73.11 5.70 8.87
N GLU A 105 72.58 5.41 7.69
CA GLU A 105 71.14 5.51 7.45
C GLU A 105 70.36 4.46 8.25
N PHE A 106 70.86 3.22 8.30
CA PHE A 106 70.23 2.14 9.07
C PHE A 106 70.22 2.39 10.59
N LYS A 107 71.21 3.12 11.12
CA LYS A 107 71.32 3.49 12.54
C LYS A 107 70.02 4.05 13.12
N ASN A 108 69.29 4.87 12.37
CA ASN A 108 68.02 5.44 12.83
C ASN A 108 66.91 4.40 12.91
N ILE A 109 66.85 3.47 11.96
CA ILE A 109 65.92 2.33 11.97
C ILE A 109 66.24 1.43 13.18
N TYR A 110 67.52 1.12 13.38
CA TYR A 110 67.99 0.35 14.53
C TYR A 110 67.57 1.00 15.85
N ARG A 111 67.79 2.31 16.02
CA ARG A 111 67.42 3.04 17.26
C ARG A 111 65.94 2.89 17.60
N ASN A 112 65.07 2.94 16.57
CA ASN A 112 63.65 2.74 16.78
C ASN A 112 63.35 1.28 17.19
N LEU A 113 63.86 0.30 16.45
CA LEU A 113 63.65 -1.13 16.75
C LEU A 113 64.26 -1.57 18.08
N ALA A 114 65.37 -0.97 18.50
CA ALA A 114 66.02 -1.24 19.77
C ALA A 114 65.10 -0.89 20.95
N ASN A 115 64.30 0.19 20.82
CA ASN A 115 63.37 0.65 21.85
C ASN A 115 62.03 -0.10 21.85
N TYR A 116 61.75 -0.90 20.83
CA TYR A 116 60.50 -1.67 20.77
C TYR A 116 60.52 -2.82 21.76
N THR A 117 59.39 -3.05 22.42
CA THR A 117 59.14 -4.27 23.19
C THR A 117 59.09 -5.49 22.26
N GLU A 118 59.21 -6.70 22.79
CA GLU A 118 59.08 -7.93 21.99
C GLU A 118 57.72 -8.00 21.28
N GLN A 119 56.67 -7.55 21.97
CA GLN A 119 55.32 -7.47 21.43
C GLN A 119 55.24 -6.49 20.24
N GLN A 120 55.88 -5.33 20.33
CA GLN A 120 55.93 -4.38 19.20
C GLN A 120 56.75 -4.92 18.03
N ILE A 121 57.80 -5.70 18.28
CA ILE A 121 58.55 -6.38 17.21
C ILE A 121 57.67 -7.41 16.51
N GLU A 122 56.86 -8.16 17.25
CA GLU A 122 55.91 -9.10 16.68
C GLU A 122 54.81 -8.39 15.88
N ALA A 123 54.27 -7.28 16.39
CA ALA A 123 53.33 -6.43 15.68
C ALA A 123 53.92 -5.90 14.35
N GLU A 124 55.21 -5.51 14.34
CA GLU A 124 55.89 -5.06 13.13
C GLU A 124 56.12 -6.15 12.08
N ARG A 125 56.00 -7.44 12.41
CA ARG A 125 55.99 -8.51 11.40
C ARG A 125 54.75 -8.41 10.49
N TYR A 126 53.62 -7.97 11.03
CA TYR A 126 52.42 -7.74 10.23
C TYR A 126 52.52 -6.52 9.31
N ALA A 127 53.56 -5.68 9.42
CA ALA A 127 53.75 -4.57 8.50
C ALA A 127 54.00 -5.05 7.05
N GLU A 128 54.56 -6.24 6.88
CA GLU A 128 54.77 -6.86 5.56
C GLU A 128 53.51 -7.57 5.06
N VAL A 129 52.81 -8.25 5.96
CA VAL A 129 51.62 -9.04 5.62
C VAL A 129 50.41 -8.14 5.38
N PHE A 130 50.25 -7.10 6.20
CA PHE A 130 49.14 -6.15 6.19
C PHE A 130 49.67 -4.70 6.16
N PRO A 131 50.27 -4.28 5.03
CA PRO A 131 50.94 -2.97 4.93
C PRO A 131 50.00 -1.77 5.07
N PHE A 132 48.69 -1.99 4.95
CA PHE A 132 47.64 -0.99 5.12
C PHE A 132 47.29 -0.72 6.60
N LEU A 133 47.75 -1.55 7.54
CA LEU A 133 47.50 -1.36 8.97
C LEU A 133 48.47 -0.33 9.56
N LEU A 134 47.91 0.58 10.36
CA LEU A 134 48.67 1.51 11.19
C LEU A 134 49.32 0.77 12.36
N SER A 135 50.38 1.35 12.96
CA SER A 135 51.12 0.73 14.08
C SER A 135 50.21 0.23 15.21
N TYR A 136 49.31 1.08 15.73
CA TYR A 136 48.38 0.65 16.80
C TYR A 136 47.40 -0.45 16.37
N GLN A 137 47.08 -0.56 15.08
CA GLN A 137 46.21 -1.61 14.56
C GLN A 137 46.97 -2.95 14.44
N ARG A 138 48.27 -2.88 14.15
CA ARG A 138 49.15 -4.06 14.18
C ARG A 138 49.37 -4.56 15.61
N ASP A 139 49.49 -3.64 16.57
CA ASP A 139 49.54 -3.98 18.00
C ASP A 139 48.29 -4.75 18.42
N PHE A 140 47.10 -4.25 18.05
CA PHE A 140 45.84 -4.96 18.27
C PHE A 140 45.81 -6.36 17.63
N VAL A 141 46.22 -6.49 16.37
CA VAL A 141 46.25 -7.79 15.68
C VAL A 141 47.18 -8.78 16.38
N SER A 142 48.36 -8.32 16.83
CA SER A 142 49.32 -9.12 17.57
C SER A 142 48.77 -9.57 18.93
N GLU A 143 48.17 -8.65 19.68
CA GLU A 143 47.52 -8.95 20.96
C GLU A 143 46.37 -9.95 20.79
N PHE A 144 45.53 -9.73 19.78
CA PHE A 144 44.41 -10.61 19.49
C PHE A 144 44.89 -12.02 19.14
N GLN A 145 45.93 -12.17 18.31
CA GLN A 145 46.49 -13.49 18.02
C GLN A 145 47.05 -14.17 19.25
N LYS A 146 47.70 -13.42 20.15
CA LYS A 146 48.24 -13.96 21.40
C LYS A 146 47.13 -14.43 22.34
N ASP A 147 46.03 -13.68 22.45
CA ASP A 147 44.91 -13.98 23.33
C ASP A 147 44.00 -15.09 22.78
N LYS A 148 43.65 -15.03 21.49
CA LYS A 148 42.68 -15.93 20.84
C LYS A 148 43.30 -17.09 20.08
N GLY A 149 44.61 -17.06 19.82
CA GLY A 149 45.32 -18.07 19.04
C GLY A 149 45.11 -17.98 17.53
N HIS A 150 44.38 -16.97 17.03
CA HIS A 150 44.14 -16.74 15.60
C HIS A 150 44.06 -15.24 15.28
N LEU A 151 44.12 -14.87 14.00
CA LEU A 151 44.03 -13.47 13.57
C LEU A 151 42.57 -12.97 13.52
N PRO A 152 42.32 -11.67 13.75
CA PRO A 152 40.98 -11.07 13.67
C PRO A 152 40.61 -10.75 12.20
N LEU A 153 40.00 -11.72 11.52
CA LEU A 153 39.67 -11.67 10.08
C LEU A 153 38.86 -10.43 9.70
N PHE A 154 37.75 -10.18 10.39
CA PHE A 154 36.80 -9.13 10.03
C PHE A 154 37.38 -7.74 10.31
N PHE A 155 38.19 -7.60 11.36
CA PHE A 155 38.93 -6.37 11.62
C PHE A 155 39.91 -6.08 10.49
N ILE A 156 40.72 -7.07 10.10
CA ILE A 156 41.72 -6.92 9.03
C ILE A 156 41.04 -6.56 7.71
N LEU A 157 39.95 -7.26 7.34
CA LEU A 157 39.16 -6.95 6.15
C LEU A 157 38.59 -5.53 6.22
N LEU A 158 37.98 -5.12 7.34
CA LEU A 158 37.43 -3.79 7.50
C LEU A 158 38.49 -2.70 7.29
N GLN A 159 39.70 -2.87 7.86
CA GLN A 159 40.79 -1.91 7.66
C GLN A 159 41.27 -1.87 6.21
N TYR A 160 41.37 -3.02 5.55
CA TYR A 160 41.75 -3.09 4.14
C TYR A 160 40.75 -2.35 3.25
N PHE A 161 39.45 -2.59 3.44
CA PHE A 161 38.40 -1.92 2.67
C PHE A 161 38.32 -0.41 2.94
N LYS A 162 38.69 0.04 4.16
CA LYS A 162 38.81 1.47 4.51
C LYS A 162 40.01 2.17 3.87
N LYS A 163 41.09 1.44 3.59
CA LYS A 163 42.36 2.00 3.10
C LYS A 163 42.65 1.72 1.62
N SER A 164 41.86 0.87 0.98
CA SER A 164 42.09 0.50 -0.42
C SER A 164 41.86 1.66 -1.38
N GLU A 165 42.78 1.82 -2.32
CA GLU A 165 42.67 2.73 -3.46
C GLU A 165 42.10 2.04 -4.71
N ASP A 166 41.82 0.73 -4.67
CA ASP A 166 41.22 0.03 -5.80
C ASP A 166 39.79 0.53 -6.03
N LYS A 167 39.51 0.96 -7.26
CA LYS A 167 38.21 1.49 -7.68
C LYS A 167 37.04 0.58 -7.29
N ASN A 168 37.17 -0.74 -7.46
CA ASN A 168 36.07 -1.67 -7.23
C ASN A 168 35.85 -1.90 -5.74
N ILE A 169 36.94 -1.97 -4.97
CA ILE A 169 36.86 -2.03 -3.50
C ILE A 169 36.22 -0.75 -2.98
N GLN A 170 36.60 0.44 -3.47
CA GLN A 170 35.96 1.69 -3.05
C GLN A 170 34.46 1.74 -3.38
N GLN A 171 34.07 1.26 -4.56
CA GLN A 171 32.64 1.15 -4.93
C GLN A 171 31.89 0.21 -3.97
N TYR A 172 32.48 -0.94 -3.65
CA TYR A 172 31.93 -1.89 -2.70
C TYR A 172 31.80 -1.28 -1.29
N SER A 173 32.87 -0.64 -0.82
CA SER A 173 32.91 0.02 0.50
C SER A 173 31.88 1.13 0.63
N MET A 174 31.67 1.94 -0.41
CA MET A 174 30.65 3.00 -0.38
C MET A 174 29.22 2.45 -0.37
N PHE A 175 28.96 1.38 -1.12
CA PHE A 175 27.62 0.80 -1.19
C PHE A 175 27.20 0.14 0.13
N TYR A 176 28.12 -0.56 0.79
CA TYR A 176 27.85 -1.28 2.03
C TYR A 176 28.16 -0.49 3.31
N GLY A 177 28.66 0.75 3.22
CA GLY A 177 28.93 1.58 4.40
C GLY A 177 30.23 1.26 5.14
N LEU A 178 31.23 0.68 4.45
CA LEU A 178 32.51 0.32 5.06
C LEU A 178 33.45 1.51 5.27
N LEU A 179 33.27 2.63 4.55
CA LEU A 179 34.13 3.83 4.68
C LEU A 179 33.64 4.81 5.75
N GLU A 180 32.33 5.03 5.77
CA GLU A 180 31.62 6.05 6.53
C GLU A 180 30.32 5.42 7.06
N ASP A 181 29.71 6.01 8.10
CA ASP A 181 28.43 5.56 8.66
C ASP A 181 27.22 5.87 7.73
N ARG A 182 27.44 5.81 6.42
CA ARG A 182 26.45 6.04 5.37
C ARG A 182 26.70 5.15 4.16
N CYS A 183 25.62 4.53 3.67
CA CYS A 183 25.60 3.85 2.38
C CYS A 183 25.32 4.82 1.22
N TRP A 184 26.02 4.63 0.10
CA TRP A 184 25.79 5.35 -1.15
C TRP A 184 24.91 4.54 -2.10
N SER A 185 24.02 5.22 -2.81
CA SER A 185 23.22 4.62 -3.88
C SER A 185 24.07 4.27 -5.11
N ILE A 186 23.61 3.32 -5.93
CA ILE A 186 24.26 2.96 -7.20
C ILE A 186 24.39 4.19 -8.10
N GLU A 187 23.41 5.09 -8.09
CA GLU A 187 23.39 6.36 -8.80
C GLU A 187 24.53 7.29 -8.35
N GLU A 188 24.70 7.48 -7.04
CA GLU A 188 25.75 8.34 -6.49
C GLU A 188 27.14 7.77 -6.81
N ILE A 189 27.31 6.46 -6.68
CA ILE A 189 28.56 5.76 -7.00
C ILE A 189 28.88 5.88 -8.50
N SER A 190 27.90 5.62 -9.36
CA SER A 190 28.02 5.74 -10.81
C SER A 190 28.49 7.13 -11.24
N LYS A 191 27.91 8.18 -10.65
CA LYS A 191 28.30 9.59 -10.87
C LYS A 191 29.72 9.86 -10.39
N LYS A 192 30.06 9.45 -9.16
CA LYS A 192 31.39 9.69 -8.55
C LYS A 192 32.53 9.05 -9.37
N PHE A 193 32.29 7.86 -9.91
CA PHE A 193 33.29 7.09 -10.65
C PHE A 193 33.18 7.19 -12.17
N ASN A 194 32.29 8.05 -12.67
CA ASN A 194 31.98 8.24 -14.09
C ASN A 194 31.85 6.90 -14.86
N CYS A 195 30.99 6.02 -14.37
CA CYS A 195 30.78 4.69 -14.95
C CYS A 195 29.30 4.30 -14.99
N SER A 196 28.94 3.28 -15.76
CA SER A 196 27.54 2.83 -15.86
C SER A 196 27.06 2.20 -14.55
N LYS A 197 25.76 2.34 -14.25
CA LYS A 197 25.12 1.66 -13.10
C LYS A 197 25.33 0.15 -13.13
N GLU A 198 25.32 -0.44 -14.33
CA GLU A 198 25.54 -1.88 -14.51
C GLU A 198 26.97 -2.29 -14.19
N SER A 199 27.97 -1.46 -14.52
CA SER A 199 29.35 -1.68 -14.09
C SER A 199 29.47 -1.66 -12.56
N VAL A 200 28.74 -0.75 -11.89
CA VAL A 200 28.72 -0.71 -10.42
C VAL A 200 28.12 -2.01 -9.88
N ARG A 201 26.95 -2.45 -10.37
CA ARG A 201 26.33 -3.72 -9.93
C ARG A 201 27.24 -4.92 -10.11
N HIS A 202 27.93 -5.02 -11.24
CA HIS A 202 28.89 -6.09 -11.49
C HIS A 202 30.01 -6.09 -10.43
N ASN A 203 30.51 -4.90 -10.05
CA ASN A 203 31.54 -4.75 -9.03
C ASN A 203 31.04 -5.01 -7.60
N LEU A 204 29.74 -5.00 -7.34
CA LEU A 204 29.17 -5.32 -6.02
C LEU A 204 29.05 -6.82 -5.74
N LYS A 205 29.34 -7.69 -6.71
CA LYS A 205 29.35 -9.15 -6.51
C LYS A 205 30.56 -9.56 -5.65
N GLY A 206 30.33 -9.94 -4.39
CA GLY A 206 31.37 -10.18 -3.38
C GLY A 206 32.55 -11.06 -3.84
N LYS A 207 32.28 -12.20 -4.47
CA LYS A 207 33.33 -13.11 -5.00
C LYS A 207 34.25 -12.45 -6.05
N ALA A 208 33.75 -11.49 -6.83
CA ALA A 208 34.56 -10.75 -7.80
C ALA A 208 35.47 -9.71 -7.12
N VAL A 209 35.02 -9.14 -6.01
CA VAL A 209 35.80 -8.20 -5.18
C VAL A 209 36.91 -8.92 -4.44
N LEU A 210 36.65 -10.12 -3.88
CA LEU A 210 37.66 -10.91 -3.20
C LEU A 210 38.85 -11.24 -4.12
N LYS A 211 38.61 -11.55 -5.40
CA LYS A 211 39.71 -11.80 -6.37
C LYS A 211 40.70 -10.64 -6.50
N LYS A 212 40.25 -9.42 -6.20
CA LYS A 212 41.05 -8.18 -6.22
C LYS A 212 41.63 -7.84 -4.85
N CYS A 213 41.19 -8.51 -3.79
CA CYS A 213 41.75 -8.34 -2.45
C CYS A 213 43.13 -9.00 -2.37
N GLN A 214 44.12 -8.25 -1.89
CA GLN A 214 45.48 -8.75 -1.67
C GLN A 214 45.61 -9.56 -0.37
N ILE A 215 44.57 -9.57 0.46
CA ILE A 215 44.46 -10.46 1.62
C ILE A 215 44.15 -11.87 1.08
N LYS A 216 45.17 -12.53 0.51
CA LYS A 216 45.14 -13.96 0.22
C LYS A 216 45.89 -14.70 1.32
N PRO A 217 45.35 -15.82 1.81
CA PRO A 217 45.86 -16.51 2.97
C PRO A 217 47.26 -17.09 2.72
N PRO A 218 48.07 -17.10 3.78
CA PRO A 218 48.51 -18.37 4.36
C PRO A 218 47.68 -18.76 5.60
N PHE A 219 46.64 -18.00 5.95
CA PHE A 219 45.85 -18.18 7.17
C PHE A 219 44.60 -19.03 6.96
N ASP A 220 44.41 -20.02 7.83
CA ASP A 220 43.19 -20.83 7.88
C ASP A 220 42.09 -20.09 8.65
N TRP A 221 41.02 -19.71 7.95
CA TRP A 221 39.86 -19.03 8.53
C TRP A 221 38.79 -20.00 9.05
N SER A 222 39.05 -21.31 9.03
CA SER A 222 38.15 -22.35 9.56
C SER A 222 37.82 -22.20 11.05
N ILE A 223 38.60 -21.39 11.78
CA ILE A 223 38.35 -21.05 13.18
C ILE A 223 37.00 -20.34 13.40
N TYR A 224 36.47 -19.67 12.38
CA TYR A 224 35.13 -19.10 12.39
C TYR A 224 34.10 -20.16 11.99
N ASP A 225 33.52 -20.83 12.97
CA ASP A 225 32.53 -21.87 12.74
C ASP A 225 31.12 -21.29 12.50
N PHE A 226 30.76 -21.17 11.23
CA PHE A 226 29.42 -20.81 10.77
C PHE A 226 28.54 -22.02 10.45
N SER A 227 28.98 -23.26 10.69
CA SER A 227 28.28 -24.49 10.26
C SER A 227 26.86 -24.62 10.80
N ASN A 228 26.59 -24.04 11.97
CA ASN A 228 25.28 -24.06 12.63
C ASN A 228 24.45 -22.78 12.39
N ASN A 229 24.93 -21.85 11.57
CA ASN A 229 24.33 -20.52 11.40
C ASN A 229 23.82 -20.28 9.98
N ASN A 230 22.86 -21.09 9.51
CA ASN A 230 22.27 -20.97 8.18
C ASN A 230 21.72 -19.57 7.85
N VAL A 231 21.31 -18.82 8.88
CA VAL A 231 20.93 -17.41 8.79
C VAL A 231 21.68 -16.65 9.88
N VAL A 232 22.38 -15.59 9.49
CA VAL A 232 22.98 -14.62 10.39
C VAL A 232 22.20 -13.32 10.28
N SER A 233 21.76 -12.82 11.42
CA SER A 233 21.00 -11.58 11.63
C SER A 233 21.72 -10.68 12.64
N GLU A 234 21.24 -9.44 12.80
CA GLU A 234 21.76 -8.51 13.81
C GLU A 234 21.62 -9.07 15.24
N ASN A 235 20.65 -9.96 15.45
CA ASN A 235 20.42 -10.60 16.74
C ASN A 235 21.29 -11.85 16.99
N SER A 236 21.93 -12.38 15.96
CA SER A 236 22.71 -13.62 16.03
C SER A 236 23.87 -13.52 17.03
N SER A 237 24.02 -14.56 17.85
CA SER A 237 25.09 -14.64 18.87
C SER A 237 26.48 -14.61 18.24
N ILE A 238 26.67 -15.28 17.09
CA ILE A 238 27.95 -15.29 16.36
C ILE A 238 28.35 -13.89 15.89
N TYR A 239 27.41 -13.09 15.40
CA TYR A 239 27.66 -11.70 15.01
C TYR A 239 28.06 -10.86 16.21
N LYS A 240 27.28 -10.92 17.30
CA LYS A 240 27.53 -10.15 18.53
C LYS A 240 28.91 -10.48 19.11
N LYS A 241 29.25 -11.78 19.18
CA LYS A 241 30.55 -12.26 19.64
C LYS A 241 31.70 -11.70 18.80
N ILE A 242 31.63 -11.86 17.47
CA ILE A 242 32.69 -11.37 16.56
C ILE A 242 32.82 -9.85 16.64
N LYS A 243 31.69 -9.13 16.66
CA LYS A 243 31.68 -7.66 16.75
C LYS A 243 32.40 -7.16 18.01
N GLU A 244 32.14 -7.81 19.14
CA GLU A 244 32.76 -7.49 20.42
C GLU A 244 34.24 -7.89 20.47
N GLU A 245 34.56 -9.16 20.17
CA GLU A 245 35.92 -9.69 20.24
C GLU A 245 36.88 -8.95 19.31
N GLU A 246 36.46 -8.68 18.06
CA GLU A 246 37.28 -7.98 17.07
C GLU A 246 37.13 -6.45 17.10
N CYS A 247 36.37 -5.91 18.06
CA CYS A 247 36.14 -4.47 18.22
C CYS A 247 35.66 -3.78 16.93
N LEU A 248 34.73 -4.41 16.21
CA LEU A 248 34.30 -3.95 14.88
C LEU A 248 33.45 -2.68 14.98
N LYS A 249 33.98 -1.60 14.39
CA LYS A 249 33.31 -0.29 14.27
C LYS A 249 32.56 -0.19 12.94
N CYS A 250 31.52 -1.00 12.78
CA CYS A 250 30.59 -0.95 11.66
C CYS A 250 29.21 -1.50 12.05
N ASP A 251 28.20 -1.21 11.22
CA ASP A 251 26.83 -1.71 11.38
C ASP A 251 26.71 -3.19 10.92
N PHE A 252 25.55 -3.79 11.14
CA PHE A 252 25.32 -5.19 10.75
C PHE A 252 25.43 -5.40 9.24
N LYS A 253 24.91 -4.45 8.44
CA LYS A 253 24.97 -4.49 6.97
C LYS A 253 26.41 -4.52 6.46
N SER A 254 27.28 -3.69 7.03
CA SER A 254 28.71 -3.68 6.74
C SER A 254 29.38 -4.99 7.11
N PHE A 255 29.03 -5.55 8.27
CA PHE A 255 29.58 -6.84 8.72
C PHE A 255 29.23 -7.97 7.74
N ILE A 256 27.97 -8.13 7.35
CA ILE A 256 27.57 -9.20 6.43
C ILE A 256 28.18 -9.00 5.04
N ALA A 257 28.45 -7.76 4.61
CA ALA A 257 29.20 -7.51 3.40
C ALA A 257 30.62 -8.10 3.49
N LEU A 258 31.29 -7.98 4.64
CA LEU A 258 32.59 -8.64 4.84
C LEU A 258 32.45 -10.17 4.90
N LEU A 259 31.39 -10.69 5.54
CA LEU A 259 31.12 -12.12 5.69
C LEU A 259 31.04 -12.84 4.34
N ILE A 260 30.26 -12.30 3.40
CA ILE A 260 30.04 -12.92 2.08
C ILE A 260 31.29 -12.91 1.18
N LEU A 261 32.35 -12.19 1.56
CA LEU A 261 33.61 -12.23 0.85
C LEU A 261 34.39 -13.51 1.15
N THR A 262 34.23 -14.08 2.35
CA THR A 262 35.05 -15.21 2.82
C THR A 262 34.25 -16.50 2.96
N PHE A 263 32.96 -16.39 3.33
CA PHE A 263 32.10 -17.53 3.61
C PHE A 263 30.99 -17.66 2.56
N PRO A 264 30.45 -18.87 2.32
CA PRO A 264 29.44 -19.14 1.29
C PRO A 264 28.05 -18.67 1.75
N TYR A 265 27.90 -17.36 1.85
CA TYR A 265 26.67 -16.66 2.21
C TYR A 265 26.35 -15.64 1.12
N ASP A 266 25.07 -15.33 0.99
CA ASP A 266 24.58 -14.19 0.21
C ASP A 266 23.68 -13.31 1.10
N ILE A 267 23.55 -12.04 0.71
CA ILE A 267 22.73 -11.07 1.44
C ILE A 267 21.31 -11.09 0.89
N ILE A 268 20.34 -11.28 1.78
CA ILE A 268 18.93 -10.99 1.49
C ILE A 268 18.48 -9.78 2.31
N GLN A 269 17.60 -8.97 1.72
CA GLN A 269 16.99 -7.82 2.38
C GLN A 269 15.47 -7.98 2.37
N ILE A 270 14.86 -7.94 3.55
CA ILE A 270 13.41 -7.91 3.76
C ILE A 270 13.10 -6.63 4.55
N ASN A 271 12.36 -5.69 3.96
CA ASN A 271 12.20 -4.34 4.51
C ASN A 271 13.55 -3.66 4.76
N GLU A 272 13.72 -3.10 5.95
CA GLU A 272 14.96 -2.49 6.43
C GLU A 272 15.91 -3.54 7.07
N SER A 273 15.46 -4.79 7.23
CA SER A 273 16.24 -5.86 7.83
C SER A 273 17.11 -6.57 6.78
N TYR A 274 18.37 -6.76 7.13
CA TYR A 274 19.34 -7.51 6.34
C TYR A 274 19.63 -8.85 6.99
N PHE A 275 19.93 -9.86 6.18
CA PHE A 275 20.36 -11.17 6.64
C PHE A 275 21.48 -11.68 5.73
N ALA A 276 22.46 -12.36 6.30
CA ALA A 276 23.33 -13.24 5.54
C ALA A 276 22.75 -14.65 5.62
N VAL A 277 22.47 -15.26 4.46
CA VAL A 277 21.90 -16.61 4.37
C VAL A 277 22.87 -17.50 3.62
N SER A 278 23.10 -18.71 4.14
CA SER A 278 24.03 -19.64 3.53
C SER A 278 23.57 -20.03 2.11
N GLU A 279 24.54 -20.23 1.20
CA GLU A 279 24.27 -20.68 -0.16
C GLU A 279 23.50 -22.02 -0.16
N ASP A 280 23.72 -22.88 0.84
CA ASP A 280 22.99 -24.13 1.02
C ASP A 280 21.48 -23.92 1.14
N VAL A 281 21.05 -22.91 1.90
CA VAL A 281 19.62 -22.59 2.05
C VAL A 281 19.07 -21.96 0.78
N LEU A 282 19.82 -21.03 0.16
CA LEU A 282 19.36 -20.29 -1.02
C LEU A 282 19.25 -21.17 -2.26
N ASN A 283 20.05 -22.23 -2.34
CA ASN A 283 19.95 -23.26 -3.38
C ASN A 283 18.73 -24.19 -3.17
N LEU A 284 18.17 -24.24 -1.96
CA LEU A 284 17.01 -25.08 -1.66
C LEU A 284 15.69 -24.31 -1.72
N CYS A 285 15.69 -23.03 -1.33
CA CYS A 285 14.47 -22.27 -1.09
C CYS A 285 14.59 -20.79 -1.49
N GLU A 286 13.57 -20.26 -2.17
CA GLU A 286 13.43 -18.82 -2.47
C GLU A 286 12.96 -18.02 -1.23
N LEU A 287 13.73 -18.03 -0.13
CA LEU A 287 13.37 -17.40 1.15
C LEU A 287 12.97 -15.93 1.01
N ALA A 288 13.69 -15.18 0.18
CA ALA A 288 13.40 -13.75 -0.01
C ALA A 288 12.01 -13.51 -0.65
N ARG A 289 11.54 -14.46 -1.47
CA ARG A 289 10.23 -14.40 -2.10
C ARG A 289 9.14 -14.82 -1.12
N PHE A 290 9.36 -15.90 -0.36
CA PHE A 290 8.48 -16.31 0.72
C PHE A 290 8.18 -15.15 1.68
N ALA A 291 9.22 -14.51 2.24
CA ALA A 291 9.03 -13.41 3.18
C ALA A 291 8.30 -12.20 2.57
N LYS A 292 8.54 -11.91 1.27
CA LYS A 292 7.79 -10.84 0.56
C LYS A 292 6.31 -11.17 0.39
N ASP A 293 5.97 -12.43 0.13
CA ASP A 293 4.57 -12.84 -0.01
C ASP A 293 3.86 -12.87 1.35
N VAL A 294 4.53 -13.28 2.42
CA VAL A 294 4.05 -13.11 3.80
C VAL A 294 3.80 -11.62 4.10
N GLN A 295 4.76 -10.75 3.80
CA GLN A 295 4.62 -9.31 3.97
C GLN A 295 3.41 -8.77 3.21
N LYS A 296 3.25 -9.15 1.95
CA LYS A 296 2.13 -8.71 1.11
C LYS A 296 0.80 -9.18 1.70
N ALA A 297 0.75 -10.41 2.20
CA ALA A 297 -0.44 -10.95 2.85
C ALA A 297 -0.76 -10.23 4.17
N LEU A 298 0.25 -9.81 4.95
CA LEU A 298 0.05 -8.98 6.16
C LEU A 298 -0.46 -7.57 5.84
N GLN A 299 -0.02 -6.99 4.72
CA GLN A 299 -0.46 -5.68 4.25
C GLN A 299 -1.86 -5.72 3.64
N ASN A 300 -2.24 -6.84 3.04
CA ASN A 300 -3.56 -7.05 2.50
C ASN A 300 -4.56 -7.25 3.64
N LYS A 301 -5.42 -6.27 3.86
CA LYS A 301 -6.54 -6.41 4.82
C LYS A 301 -7.52 -7.47 4.30
N THR A 302 -7.40 -8.71 4.78
CA THR A 302 -8.27 -9.83 4.44
C THR A 302 -9.44 -9.96 5.42
N THR A 303 -10.52 -10.60 4.95
CA THR A 303 -11.70 -10.99 5.75
C THR A 303 -11.64 -12.45 6.20
N THR A 304 -10.69 -13.24 5.67
CA THR A 304 -10.49 -14.65 5.96
C THR A 304 -9.06 -14.95 6.38
N LEU A 305 -8.87 -16.07 7.07
CA LEU A 305 -7.55 -16.62 7.39
C LEU A 305 -6.76 -16.81 6.10
N THR A 306 -5.53 -16.34 6.09
CA THR A 306 -4.59 -16.53 4.99
C THR A 306 -3.41 -17.33 5.48
N PHE A 307 -3.01 -18.33 4.71
CA PHE A 307 -1.89 -19.21 5.02
C PHE A 307 -0.84 -19.05 3.94
N VAL A 308 0.42 -18.89 4.35
CA VAL A 308 1.56 -18.87 3.44
C VAL A 308 2.55 -19.92 3.91
N SER A 309 2.80 -20.94 3.10
CA SER A 309 3.72 -22.03 3.40
C SER A 309 5.08 -21.74 2.79
N VAL A 310 6.16 -21.86 3.59
CA VAL A 310 7.53 -21.74 3.06
C VAL A 310 7.85 -22.86 2.07
N LEU A 311 7.23 -24.03 2.22
CA LEU A 311 7.50 -25.17 1.37
C LEU A 311 7.08 -24.91 -0.09
N ASP A 312 6.14 -24.00 -0.33
CA ASP A 312 5.74 -23.59 -1.68
C ASP A 312 6.87 -22.86 -2.45
N TYR A 313 7.93 -22.45 -1.74
CA TYR A 313 9.09 -21.73 -2.28
C TYR A 313 10.34 -22.61 -2.41
N VAL A 314 10.19 -23.92 -2.18
CA VAL A 314 11.22 -24.91 -2.42
C VAL A 314 11.48 -25.05 -3.92
N GLN A 315 12.74 -24.96 -4.33
CA GLN A 315 13.12 -25.02 -5.74
C GLN A 315 13.13 -26.45 -6.31
N THR A 316 13.29 -27.49 -5.50
CA THR A 316 13.34 -28.88 -5.97
C THR A 316 12.70 -29.84 -4.97
N TRP A 317 11.38 -30.02 -5.08
CA TRP A 317 10.60 -30.86 -4.15
C TRP A 317 11.03 -32.33 -4.12
N ASN A 318 11.52 -32.88 -5.24
CA ASN A 318 11.88 -34.30 -5.35
C ASN A 318 13.21 -34.67 -4.65
N SER A 319 13.92 -33.70 -4.05
CA SER A 319 15.25 -33.91 -3.47
C SER A 319 15.42 -33.39 -2.03
N ILE A 320 14.33 -32.99 -1.36
CA ILE A 320 14.42 -32.51 0.03
C ILE A 320 14.34 -33.71 0.98
N ASP A 321 15.45 -34.01 1.63
CA ASP A 321 15.47 -34.89 2.80
C ASP A 321 15.02 -34.15 4.07
N GLU A 322 14.81 -34.90 5.15
CA GLU A 322 14.35 -34.36 6.43
C GLU A 322 15.34 -33.32 7.01
N LYS A 323 16.63 -33.45 6.72
CA LYS A 323 17.65 -32.50 7.15
C LYS A 323 17.50 -31.16 6.43
N ALA A 324 17.38 -31.18 5.10
CA ALA A 324 17.13 -30.00 4.28
C ALA A 324 15.82 -29.32 4.66
N ARG A 325 14.75 -30.11 4.92
CA ARG A 325 13.47 -29.58 5.42
C ARG A 325 13.66 -28.78 6.71
N ARG A 326 14.35 -29.34 7.71
CA ARG A 326 14.61 -28.65 8.99
C ARG A 326 15.42 -27.38 8.81
N ILE A 327 16.42 -27.41 7.94
CA ILE A 327 17.25 -26.23 7.63
C ILE A 327 16.39 -25.11 7.04
N ILE A 328 15.51 -25.42 6.10
CA ILE A 328 14.60 -24.43 5.49
C ILE A 328 13.64 -23.85 6.53
N LEU A 329 12.97 -24.72 7.30
CA LEU A 329 12.01 -24.30 8.31
C LEU A 329 12.66 -23.38 9.35
N TYR A 330 13.82 -23.78 9.88
CA TYR A 330 14.55 -22.98 10.85
C TYR A 330 14.98 -21.62 10.26
N SER A 331 15.57 -21.63 9.06
CA SER A 331 16.03 -20.41 8.39
C SER A 331 14.87 -19.45 8.10
N ALA A 332 13.76 -19.96 7.60
CA ALA A 332 12.57 -19.18 7.31
C ALA A 332 11.94 -18.59 8.57
N SER A 333 11.89 -19.36 9.66
CA SER A 333 11.36 -18.89 10.95
C SER A 333 12.10 -17.66 11.47
N ILE A 334 13.44 -17.67 11.40
CA ILE A 334 14.28 -16.53 11.79
C ILE A 334 13.96 -15.32 10.91
N VAL A 335 13.93 -15.51 9.59
CA VAL A 335 13.72 -14.41 8.64
C VAL A 335 12.37 -13.74 8.88
N VAL A 336 11.26 -14.49 8.97
CA VAL A 336 9.93 -13.89 9.15
C VAL A 336 9.72 -13.31 10.55
N LEU A 337 10.29 -13.94 11.57
CA LEU A 337 10.22 -13.42 12.94
C LEU A 337 10.96 -12.09 13.06
N GLU A 338 12.21 -12.02 12.62
CA GLU A 338 13.03 -10.82 12.79
C GLU A 338 12.68 -9.69 11.82
N SER A 339 12.16 -9.98 10.63
CA SER A 339 11.83 -8.94 9.64
C SER A 339 10.37 -8.49 9.63
N LEU A 340 9.44 -9.36 10.03
CA LEU A 340 7.99 -9.10 9.97
C LEU A 340 7.31 -9.23 11.33
N ASN A 341 8.02 -9.69 12.37
CA ASN A 341 7.47 -9.94 13.70
C ASN A 341 6.31 -10.94 13.68
N VAL A 342 6.42 -11.99 12.87
CA VAL A 342 5.40 -13.05 12.74
C VAL A 342 6.00 -14.41 13.05
N GLN A 343 5.23 -15.24 13.76
CA GLN A 343 5.59 -16.61 14.08
C GLN A 343 5.20 -17.54 12.92
N MET A 344 6.05 -18.54 12.68
CA MET A 344 5.79 -19.63 11.76
C MET A 344 5.64 -20.92 12.57
N ASP A 345 4.68 -21.77 12.20
CA ASP A 345 4.52 -23.05 12.88
C ASP A 345 5.60 -24.08 12.45
N ASN A 346 5.55 -25.25 13.08
CA ASN A 346 6.51 -26.34 12.83
C ASN A 346 6.38 -26.94 11.43
N ASP A 347 5.27 -26.72 10.74
CA ASP A 347 5.04 -27.20 9.37
C ASP A 347 5.48 -26.19 8.32
N GLY A 348 5.93 -25.01 8.75
CA GLY A 348 6.41 -23.96 7.86
C GLY A 348 5.32 -23.03 7.37
N ILE A 349 4.20 -22.97 8.08
CA ILE A 349 3.05 -22.16 7.69
C ILE A 349 3.00 -20.91 8.56
N VAL A 350 2.90 -19.76 7.91
CA VAL A 350 2.57 -18.50 8.54
C VAL A 350 1.06 -18.29 8.44
N THR A 351 0.40 -18.20 9.60
CA THR A 351 -1.03 -17.93 9.70
C THR A 351 -1.28 -16.44 9.88
N ILE A 352 -2.02 -15.83 8.96
CA ILE A 352 -2.37 -14.42 8.98
C ILE A 352 -3.86 -14.31 9.29
N HIS A 353 -4.15 -13.71 10.44
CA HIS A 353 -5.52 -13.52 10.91
C HIS A 353 -6.23 -12.38 10.14
N PRO A 354 -7.55 -12.50 9.91
CA PRO A 354 -8.34 -11.45 9.29
C PRO A 354 -8.18 -10.11 10.02
N GLN A 355 -7.97 -9.05 9.26
CA GLN A 355 -7.87 -7.67 9.78
C GLN A 355 -9.14 -6.86 9.47
N LYS A 356 -10.06 -7.41 8.68
CA LYS A 356 -11.37 -6.86 8.40
C LYS A 356 -12.43 -7.88 8.76
N ILE A 357 -13.56 -7.37 9.22
CA ILE A 357 -14.76 -8.18 9.41
C ILE A 357 -15.37 -8.48 8.04
N ASP A 358 -15.68 -9.75 7.80
CA ASP A 358 -16.57 -10.13 6.71
C ASP A 358 -17.99 -9.66 7.06
N LYS A 359 -18.43 -8.59 6.39
CA LYS A 359 -19.70 -7.94 6.73
C LYS A 359 -20.91 -8.79 6.39
N GLU A 360 -20.84 -9.59 5.33
CA GLU A 360 -21.92 -10.50 4.97
C GLU A 360 -22.03 -11.60 6.03
N ASN A 361 -20.88 -12.21 6.38
CA ASN A 361 -20.85 -13.26 7.39
C ASN A 361 -21.27 -12.76 8.78
N ALA A 362 -20.86 -11.54 9.16
CA ALA A 362 -21.30 -10.92 10.41
C ALA A 362 -22.82 -10.76 10.47
N ILE A 363 -23.45 -10.28 9.38
CA ILE A 363 -24.92 -10.18 9.29
C ILE A 363 -25.55 -11.58 9.36
N VAL A 364 -24.99 -12.56 8.65
CA VAL A 364 -25.49 -13.95 8.68
C VAL A 364 -25.46 -14.50 10.10
N GLN A 365 -24.36 -14.35 10.83
CA GLN A 365 -24.22 -14.85 12.20
C GLN A 365 -25.24 -14.23 13.15
N ILE A 366 -25.48 -12.91 13.07
CA ILE A 366 -26.53 -12.26 13.88
C ILE A 366 -27.91 -12.81 13.54
N LEU A 367 -28.24 -12.93 12.24
CA LEU A 367 -29.52 -13.48 11.82
C LEU A 367 -29.69 -14.95 12.25
N GLU A 368 -28.65 -15.78 12.14
CA GLU A 368 -28.65 -17.17 12.60
C GLU A 368 -28.86 -17.27 14.12
N ALA A 369 -28.22 -16.40 14.90
CA ALA A 369 -28.35 -16.40 16.36
C ALA A 369 -29.76 -15.99 16.83
N VAL A 370 -30.37 -14.99 16.18
CA VAL A 370 -31.74 -14.55 16.49
C VAL A 370 -32.79 -15.53 15.94
N ASN A 371 -32.46 -16.22 14.84
CA ASN A 371 -33.28 -17.23 14.18
C ASN A 371 -34.70 -16.76 13.76
N THR A 372 -34.89 -15.45 13.58
CA THR A 372 -36.11 -14.84 13.03
C THR A 372 -35.77 -13.62 12.18
N PRO A 373 -36.63 -13.22 11.22
CA PRO A 373 -36.43 -11.98 10.47
C PRO A 373 -36.26 -10.76 11.36
N LEU A 374 -35.30 -9.90 11.03
CA LEU A 374 -34.88 -8.81 11.91
C LEU A 374 -34.97 -7.44 11.20
N PRO A 375 -35.63 -6.43 11.81
CA PRO A 375 -35.59 -5.05 11.34
C PRO A 375 -34.16 -4.49 11.27
N LEU A 376 -33.93 -3.54 10.37
CA LEU A 376 -32.63 -2.93 10.12
C LEU A 376 -32.07 -2.24 11.35
N ASP A 377 -32.94 -1.56 12.11
CA ASP A 377 -32.52 -0.81 13.29
C ASP A 377 -32.06 -1.78 14.39
N ASP A 378 -32.82 -2.86 14.64
CA ASP A 378 -32.43 -3.93 15.57
C ASP A 378 -31.16 -4.69 15.11
N LEU A 379 -31.03 -4.94 13.80
CA LEU A 379 -29.85 -5.55 13.22
C LEU A 379 -28.60 -4.67 13.40
N LEU A 380 -28.74 -3.35 13.25
CA LEU A 380 -27.64 -2.41 13.49
C LEU A 380 -27.23 -2.41 14.96
N GLU A 381 -28.18 -2.40 15.89
CA GLU A 381 -27.89 -2.45 17.33
C GLU A 381 -27.12 -3.72 17.72
N LEU A 382 -27.53 -4.89 17.21
CA LEU A 382 -26.83 -6.15 17.47
C LEU A 382 -25.44 -6.19 16.83
N LEU A 383 -25.28 -5.65 15.61
CA LEU A 383 -23.98 -5.57 14.95
C LEU A 383 -23.01 -4.63 15.65
N GLU A 384 -23.48 -3.48 16.15
CA GLU A 384 -22.67 -2.54 16.93
C GLU A 384 -22.25 -3.13 18.29
N LYS A 385 -23.11 -3.97 18.89
CA LYS A 385 -22.82 -4.66 20.14
C LYS A 385 -21.77 -5.76 19.98
N GLU A 386 -21.90 -6.63 18.97
CA GLU A 386 -20.97 -7.75 18.74
C GLU A 386 -19.66 -7.31 18.07
N TYR A 387 -19.70 -6.24 17.27
CA TYR A 387 -18.55 -5.75 16.51
C TYR A 387 -18.32 -4.24 16.75
N PRO A 388 -17.93 -3.84 17.99
CA PRO A 388 -17.87 -2.44 18.41
C PRO A 388 -16.82 -1.61 17.65
N ASP A 389 -15.78 -2.25 17.13
CA ASP A 389 -14.69 -1.58 16.40
C ASP A 389 -15.04 -1.26 14.93
N GLU A 390 -16.15 -1.79 14.40
CA GLU A 390 -16.58 -1.54 13.02
C GLU A 390 -17.74 -0.54 12.98
N LYS A 391 -17.62 0.45 12.09
CA LYS A 391 -18.68 1.42 11.88
C LYS A 391 -19.81 0.84 11.04
N TRP A 392 -20.90 0.42 11.66
CA TRP A 392 -22.11 0.01 10.98
C TRP A 392 -22.97 1.22 10.61
N THR A 393 -23.59 1.17 9.42
CA THR A 393 -24.58 2.17 8.99
C THR A 393 -25.64 1.49 8.15
N SER A 394 -26.83 2.07 8.10
CA SER A 394 -27.94 1.57 7.28
C SER A 394 -27.53 1.36 5.81
N ASP A 395 -26.74 2.27 5.23
CA ASP A 395 -26.28 2.16 3.84
C ASP A 395 -25.32 1.01 3.63
N ARG A 396 -24.42 0.76 4.60
CA ARG A 396 -23.46 -0.35 4.53
C ARG A 396 -24.16 -1.70 4.60
N VAL A 397 -25.13 -1.85 5.50
CA VAL A 397 -25.95 -3.07 5.61
C VAL A 397 -26.77 -3.28 4.33
N ARG A 398 -27.47 -2.24 3.87
CA ARG A 398 -28.24 -2.29 2.61
C ARG A 398 -27.38 -2.71 1.41
N PHE A 399 -26.19 -2.11 1.27
CA PHE A 399 -25.27 -2.45 0.20
C PHE A 399 -24.77 -3.90 0.31
N CYS A 400 -24.48 -4.37 1.52
CA CYS A 400 -24.05 -5.75 1.75
C CYS A 400 -25.15 -6.74 1.39
N VAL A 401 -26.37 -6.53 1.87
CA VAL A 401 -27.53 -7.39 1.57
C VAL A 401 -27.84 -7.40 0.07
N ALA A 402 -27.78 -6.25 -0.61
CA ALA A 402 -28.05 -6.16 -2.05
C ALA A 402 -27.09 -7.02 -2.91
N LYS A 403 -25.87 -7.26 -2.41
CA LYS A 403 -24.87 -8.11 -3.08
C LYS A 403 -24.89 -9.56 -2.59
N SER A 404 -25.59 -9.85 -1.50
CA SER A 404 -25.58 -11.15 -0.86
C SER A 404 -26.39 -12.18 -1.65
N SER A 405 -25.80 -13.36 -1.83
CA SER A 405 -26.54 -14.50 -2.36
C SER A 405 -27.40 -15.19 -1.30
N VAL A 406 -27.11 -14.99 -0.01
CA VAL A 406 -27.70 -15.72 1.13
C VAL A 406 -28.65 -14.88 2.00
N ILE A 407 -28.53 -13.56 2.04
CA ILE A 407 -29.42 -12.65 2.76
C ILE A 407 -30.40 -12.02 1.77
N ALA A 408 -31.64 -11.77 2.21
CA ALA A 408 -32.60 -10.99 1.45
C ALA A 408 -33.39 -10.03 2.34
N ALA A 409 -33.81 -8.92 1.73
CA ALA A 409 -34.77 -8.02 2.33
C ALA A 409 -36.19 -8.55 2.14
N LEU A 410 -36.99 -8.39 3.18
CA LEU A 410 -38.40 -8.71 3.20
C LEU A 410 -39.18 -7.49 2.73
N TRP A 411 -39.72 -7.58 1.52
CA TRP A 411 -40.51 -6.53 0.87
C TRP A 411 -39.85 -5.14 0.89
N LYS A 412 -40.64 -4.06 1.00
CA LYS A 412 -40.15 -2.69 1.25
C LYS A 412 -39.87 -2.40 2.73
N SER A 413 -40.16 -3.33 3.64
CA SER A 413 -39.72 -3.13 5.02
C SER A 413 -38.23 -3.32 5.05
N LYS A 414 -37.59 -2.53 5.89
CA LYS A 414 -36.17 -2.68 6.18
C LYS A 414 -35.96 -3.90 7.07
N ILE A 415 -36.56 -5.06 6.78
CA ILE A 415 -36.42 -6.30 7.55
C ILE A 415 -35.59 -7.27 6.71
N TYR A 416 -34.64 -7.95 7.34
CA TYR A 416 -33.72 -8.86 6.69
C TYR A 416 -33.86 -10.28 7.23
N ALA A 417 -33.71 -11.26 6.34
CA ALA A 417 -33.78 -12.67 6.68
C ALA A 417 -32.84 -13.49 5.79
N LEU A 418 -32.52 -14.70 6.23
CA LEU A 418 -31.72 -15.65 5.46
C LEU A 418 -32.60 -16.38 4.44
N LYS A 419 -32.16 -16.44 3.18
CA LYS A 419 -32.90 -17.11 2.11
C LYS A 419 -33.09 -18.61 2.34
N LYS A 420 -32.26 -19.23 3.18
CA LYS A 420 -32.35 -20.65 3.55
C LYS A 420 -33.50 -20.97 4.54
N TRP A 421 -34.14 -19.97 5.13
CA TRP A 421 -35.20 -20.19 6.11
C TRP A 421 -36.52 -20.59 5.45
N ASP A 422 -37.05 -21.73 5.88
CA ASP A 422 -38.36 -22.21 5.46
C ASP A 422 -39.49 -21.34 6.07
N GLY A 423 -40.49 -21.00 5.25
CA GLY A 423 -41.65 -20.22 5.68
C GLY A 423 -41.52 -18.70 5.51
N VAL A 424 -40.35 -18.19 5.09
CA VAL A 424 -40.14 -16.77 4.78
C VAL A 424 -40.37 -16.53 3.29
N PHE A 425 -41.35 -15.68 2.96
CA PHE A 425 -41.66 -15.32 1.56
C PHE A 425 -40.96 -14.01 1.19
N PHE A 426 -40.12 -14.06 0.15
CA PHE A 426 -39.32 -12.91 -0.30
C PHE A 426 -39.94 -12.16 -1.50
N GLY A 427 -41.08 -12.61 -2.00
CA GLY A 427 -41.77 -11.99 -3.13
C GLY A 427 -42.66 -10.81 -2.74
N ASN A 428 -43.30 -10.20 -3.73
CA ASN A 428 -44.30 -9.15 -3.50
C ASN A 428 -45.72 -9.72 -3.29
N ILE A 429 -46.64 -8.87 -2.82
CA ILE A 429 -48.02 -9.27 -2.52
C ILE A 429 -48.75 -9.90 -3.73
N ARG A 430 -48.43 -9.49 -4.98
CA ARG A 430 -49.02 -10.07 -6.19
C ARG A 430 -48.49 -11.46 -6.49
N GLU A 431 -47.19 -11.69 -6.26
CA GLU A 431 -46.60 -13.04 -6.36
C GLU A 431 -47.19 -13.96 -5.30
N PHE A 432 -47.37 -13.48 -4.07
CA PHE A 432 -48.03 -14.25 -3.02
C PHE A 432 -49.47 -14.62 -3.39
N LEU A 433 -50.24 -13.65 -3.91
CA LEU A 433 -51.61 -13.87 -4.39
C LEU A 433 -51.65 -14.87 -5.55
N ALA A 434 -50.73 -14.76 -6.51
CA ALA A 434 -50.63 -15.69 -7.62
C ALA A 434 -50.30 -17.11 -7.14
N ASP A 435 -49.37 -17.27 -6.21
CA ASP A 435 -49.03 -18.57 -5.60
C ASP A 435 -50.20 -19.15 -4.79
N ALA A 436 -50.94 -18.29 -4.06
CA ALA A 436 -52.12 -18.70 -3.33
C ALA A 436 -53.24 -19.20 -4.25
N LEU A 437 -53.45 -18.53 -5.39
CA LEU A 437 -54.42 -18.93 -6.42
C LEU A 437 -53.96 -20.16 -7.19
N LYS A 438 -52.66 -20.29 -7.49
CA LYS A 438 -52.08 -21.44 -8.21
C LYS A 438 -52.33 -22.77 -7.50
N LYS A 439 -52.43 -22.74 -6.16
CA LYS A 439 -52.73 -23.89 -5.28
C LYS A 439 -54.21 -24.27 -5.23
N SER A 440 -55.10 -23.53 -5.90
CA SER A 440 -56.54 -23.78 -5.94
C SER A 440 -56.99 -23.99 -7.37
N GLU A 441 -57.79 -25.03 -7.62
CA GLU A 441 -58.38 -25.28 -8.95
C GLU A 441 -59.60 -24.38 -9.24
N VAL A 442 -60.17 -23.77 -8.20
CA VAL A 442 -61.32 -22.85 -8.31
C VAL A 442 -60.93 -21.43 -7.91
N PRO A 443 -61.63 -20.40 -8.41
CA PRO A 443 -61.45 -19.02 -7.96
C PRO A 443 -61.64 -18.93 -6.44
N ILE A 444 -60.84 -18.09 -5.78
CA ILE A 444 -60.87 -17.90 -4.33
C ILE A 444 -61.56 -16.57 -4.01
N HIS A 445 -62.45 -16.58 -3.02
CA HIS A 445 -63.08 -15.36 -2.52
C HIS A 445 -62.03 -14.40 -1.92
N ILE A 446 -62.19 -13.11 -2.14
CA ILE A 446 -61.23 -12.08 -1.73
C ILE A 446 -60.95 -12.09 -0.21
N ASP A 447 -61.95 -12.39 0.61
CA ASP A 447 -61.77 -12.48 2.07
C ASP A 447 -60.87 -13.65 2.47
N SER A 448 -61.04 -14.81 1.81
CA SER A 448 -60.17 -15.98 2.05
C SER A 448 -58.74 -15.75 1.54
N LEU A 449 -58.57 -14.96 0.48
CA LEU A 449 -57.25 -14.48 0.07
C LEU A 449 -56.67 -13.54 1.12
N PHE A 450 -57.46 -12.60 1.64
CA PHE A 450 -57.04 -11.65 2.66
C PHE A 450 -56.57 -12.34 3.95
N GLU A 451 -57.28 -13.35 4.45
CA GLU A 451 -56.86 -14.13 5.63
C GLU A 451 -55.49 -14.79 5.47
N LYS A 452 -55.14 -15.21 4.24
CA LYS A 452 -53.82 -15.78 3.94
C LYS A 452 -52.74 -14.69 3.83
N VAL A 453 -53.08 -13.57 3.19
CA VAL A 453 -52.16 -12.47 2.90
C VAL A 453 -51.81 -11.69 4.16
N VAL A 454 -52.77 -11.40 5.04
CA VAL A 454 -52.56 -10.56 6.24
C VAL A 454 -51.54 -11.15 7.21
N LYS A 455 -51.36 -12.49 7.21
CA LYS A 455 -50.34 -13.18 8.01
C LYS A 455 -48.91 -12.81 7.63
N GLN A 456 -48.68 -12.44 6.36
CA GLN A 456 -47.37 -11.98 5.87
C GLN A 456 -47.33 -10.48 5.56
N PHE A 457 -48.49 -9.86 5.31
CA PHE A 457 -48.62 -8.46 4.94
C PHE A 457 -49.68 -7.78 5.84
N PRO A 458 -49.36 -7.52 7.11
CA PRO A 458 -50.33 -7.10 8.13
C PRO A 458 -51.02 -5.76 7.83
N ASP A 459 -50.37 -4.85 7.12
CA ASP A 459 -50.89 -3.50 6.83
C ASP A 459 -51.80 -3.44 5.59
N THR A 460 -52.12 -4.58 4.95
CA THR A 460 -52.99 -4.60 3.76
C THR A 460 -54.47 -4.61 4.14
N ASN A 461 -55.36 -4.47 3.14
CA ASN A 461 -56.80 -4.62 3.31
C ASN A 461 -57.46 -5.18 2.04
N VAL A 462 -58.68 -5.70 2.18
CA VAL A 462 -59.47 -6.33 1.09
C VAL A 462 -59.60 -5.44 -0.14
N LYS A 463 -59.86 -4.13 0.03
CA LYS A 463 -60.00 -3.17 -1.08
C LYS A 463 -58.68 -3.00 -1.83
N SER A 464 -57.57 -2.87 -1.11
CA SER A 464 -56.24 -2.76 -1.69
C SER A 464 -55.85 -4.03 -2.46
N LEU A 465 -56.16 -5.23 -1.95
CA LEU A 465 -55.91 -6.49 -2.65
C LEU A 465 -56.69 -6.58 -3.96
N SER A 466 -58.00 -6.31 -3.92
CA SER A 466 -58.87 -6.33 -5.10
C SER A 466 -58.38 -5.33 -6.15
N SER A 467 -58.08 -4.09 -5.73
CA SER A 467 -57.52 -3.06 -6.62
C SER A 467 -56.16 -3.45 -7.20
N THR A 468 -55.27 -4.05 -6.40
CA THR A 468 -53.94 -4.47 -6.83
C THR A 468 -53.98 -5.59 -7.87
N MET A 469 -54.93 -6.53 -7.76
CA MET A 469 -55.16 -7.62 -8.73
C MET A 469 -55.81 -7.10 -10.01
N ASN A 470 -56.85 -6.26 -9.89
CA ASN A 470 -57.52 -5.66 -11.05
C ASN A 470 -56.60 -4.74 -11.88
N ASN A 471 -55.66 -4.07 -11.21
CA ASN A 471 -54.66 -3.21 -11.84
C ASN A 471 -53.31 -3.92 -12.11
N ASP A 472 -53.30 -5.26 -12.22
CA ASP A 472 -52.10 -5.99 -12.60
C ASP A 472 -51.76 -5.75 -14.06
N GLN A 473 -50.58 -5.17 -14.30
CA GLN A 473 -50.10 -4.82 -15.65
C GLN A 473 -49.88 -6.04 -16.56
N TYR A 474 -49.67 -7.21 -15.96
CA TYR A 474 -49.48 -8.48 -16.68
C TYR A 474 -50.79 -9.24 -16.86
N HIS A 475 -51.91 -8.68 -16.41
CA HIS A 475 -53.24 -9.27 -16.52
C HIS A 475 -53.32 -10.72 -16.00
N ARG A 476 -52.55 -11.05 -14.94
CA ARG A 476 -52.47 -12.42 -14.39
C ARG A 476 -53.73 -12.87 -13.66
N PHE A 477 -54.60 -11.93 -13.28
CA PHE A 477 -55.78 -12.20 -12.47
C PHE A 477 -57.07 -11.96 -13.26
N SER A 478 -58.04 -12.85 -13.08
CA SER A 478 -59.41 -12.74 -13.58
C SER A 478 -60.36 -12.56 -12.40
N ALA A 479 -61.20 -11.52 -12.48
CA ALA A 479 -62.20 -11.22 -11.47
C ALA A 479 -63.56 -11.82 -11.86
N PHE A 480 -64.24 -12.40 -10.88
CA PHE A 480 -65.56 -13.01 -11.03
C PHE A 480 -66.55 -12.32 -10.09
N GLU A 481 -67.85 -12.45 -10.39
CA GLU A 481 -68.91 -11.92 -9.55
C GLU A 481 -68.79 -12.41 -8.10
N ASN A 482 -69.40 -11.67 -7.17
CA ASN A 482 -69.37 -11.98 -5.73
C ASN A 482 -67.96 -12.04 -5.12
N GLY A 483 -66.99 -11.27 -5.66
CA GLY A 483 -65.69 -11.08 -5.02
C GLY A 483 -64.69 -12.23 -5.18
N TYR A 484 -64.88 -13.09 -6.18
CA TYR A 484 -63.99 -14.21 -6.48
C TYR A 484 -62.87 -13.81 -7.46
N PHE A 485 -61.68 -14.38 -7.26
CA PHE A 485 -60.51 -14.15 -8.11
C PHE A 485 -59.87 -15.46 -8.54
N GLY A 486 -59.45 -15.55 -9.80
CA GLY A 486 -58.67 -16.65 -10.36
C GLY A 486 -57.45 -16.16 -11.15
N LEU A 487 -56.60 -17.08 -11.59
CA LEU A 487 -55.57 -16.82 -12.59
C LEU A 487 -56.15 -16.81 -14.01
N SER A 488 -55.73 -15.86 -14.84
CA SER A 488 -56.28 -15.65 -16.20
C SER A 488 -55.88 -16.71 -17.23
N ASP A 489 -54.86 -17.51 -16.95
CA ASP A 489 -54.38 -18.58 -17.82
C ASP A 489 -55.13 -19.91 -17.62
N ARG A 490 -56.15 -19.93 -16.75
CA ARG A 490 -56.97 -21.10 -16.45
C ARG A 490 -58.41 -20.90 -16.92
N GLN A 491 -59.04 -22.02 -17.28
CA GLN A 491 -60.49 -22.07 -17.48
C GLN A 491 -61.16 -22.55 -16.20
N TYR A 492 -62.27 -21.91 -15.86
CA TYR A 492 -63.07 -22.22 -14.67
C TYR A 492 -64.49 -22.60 -15.10
N ASP A 493 -65.22 -23.22 -14.17
CA ASP A 493 -66.61 -23.62 -14.36
C ASP A 493 -67.51 -22.39 -14.67
N ASP A 494 -68.53 -22.57 -15.51
CA ASP A 494 -69.47 -21.55 -15.97
C ASP A 494 -70.26 -20.91 -14.81
N VAL A 495 -70.28 -21.55 -13.64
CA VAL A 495 -70.84 -21.01 -12.39
C VAL A 495 -70.11 -19.73 -11.95
N PHE A 496 -68.84 -19.56 -12.33
CA PHE A 496 -68.06 -18.35 -12.05
C PHE A 496 -68.21 -17.35 -13.20
N ILE A 497 -69.16 -16.43 -13.04
CA ILE A 497 -69.45 -15.39 -14.04
C ILE A 497 -68.31 -14.35 -14.01
N PRO A 498 -67.54 -14.17 -15.10
CA PRO A 498 -66.51 -13.15 -15.16
C PRO A 498 -67.12 -11.76 -15.01
N VAL A 499 -66.54 -10.91 -14.18
CA VAL A 499 -66.95 -9.50 -14.15
C VAL A 499 -66.53 -8.88 -15.48
N ALA A 500 -67.52 -8.58 -16.33
CA ALA A 500 -67.28 -7.76 -17.51
C ALA A 500 -66.66 -6.45 -17.02
N SER A 501 -65.42 -6.18 -17.46
CA SER A 501 -64.71 -4.97 -17.05
C SER A 501 -65.61 -3.76 -17.28
N GLU A 502 -65.98 -3.04 -16.22
CA GLU A 502 -66.83 -1.85 -16.29
C GLU A 502 -66.35 -0.93 -17.43
N GLN A 503 -67.29 -0.56 -18.29
CA GLN A 503 -67.17 0.11 -19.60
C GLN A 503 -65.86 0.88 -19.81
N ARG A 504 -64.88 0.25 -20.48
CA ARG A 504 -63.83 0.98 -21.18
C ARG A 504 -64.43 1.55 -22.47
N PHE A 505 -64.96 2.77 -22.39
CA PHE A 505 -65.31 3.52 -23.60
C PHE A 505 -64.07 3.64 -24.51
N SER A 506 -64.26 3.42 -25.82
CA SER A 506 -63.19 3.68 -26.80
C SER A 506 -62.82 5.17 -26.79
N PHE A 507 -61.63 5.48 -27.35
CA PHE A 507 -61.20 6.87 -27.50
C PHE A 507 -62.23 7.67 -28.32
N GLU A 508 -62.72 7.11 -29.41
CA GLU A 508 -63.69 7.74 -30.32
C GLU A 508 -65.00 8.05 -29.58
N ARG A 509 -65.49 7.10 -28.78
CA ARG A 509 -66.71 7.31 -28.00
C ARG A 509 -66.52 8.37 -26.92
N ARG A 510 -65.34 8.42 -26.27
CA ARG A 510 -65.04 9.45 -25.27
C ARG A 510 -64.86 10.82 -25.90
N LEU A 511 -64.24 10.91 -27.07
CA LEU A 511 -64.13 12.15 -27.81
C LEU A 511 -65.51 12.68 -28.19
N GLN A 512 -66.40 11.82 -28.71
CA GLN A 512 -67.77 12.19 -29.04
C GLN A 512 -68.53 12.72 -27.80
N MET A 513 -68.49 12.00 -26.68
CA MET A 513 -69.15 12.43 -25.44
C MET A 513 -68.60 13.77 -24.93
N PHE A 514 -67.29 14.00 -25.09
CA PHE A 514 -66.66 15.26 -24.76
C PHE A 514 -67.15 16.39 -25.70
N GLN A 515 -67.24 16.14 -27.00
CA GLN A 515 -67.74 17.09 -27.99
C GLN A 515 -69.20 17.47 -27.72
N GLU A 516 -70.07 16.47 -27.52
CA GLU A 516 -71.49 16.67 -27.17
C GLU A 516 -71.63 17.52 -25.90
N PHE A 517 -70.80 17.28 -24.89
CA PHE A 517 -70.79 18.08 -23.67
C PHE A 517 -70.40 19.54 -23.96
N VAL A 518 -69.27 19.76 -24.63
CA VAL A 518 -68.76 21.12 -24.92
C VAL A 518 -69.73 21.89 -25.83
N GLU A 519 -70.37 21.22 -26.78
CA GLU A 519 -71.38 21.83 -27.65
C GLU A 519 -72.67 22.18 -26.91
N THR A 520 -73.10 21.35 -25.96
CA THR A 520 -74.31 21.58 -25.17
C THR A 520 -74.12 22.73 -24.20
N TYR A 521 -73.04 22.70 -23.42
CA TYR A 521 -72.82 23.65 -22.32
C TYR A 521 -71.96 24.85 -22.71
N LYS A 522 -71.39 24.85 -23.93
CA LYS A 522 -70.47 25.89 -24.44
C LYS A 522 -69.28 26.16 -23.50
N ARG A 523 -68.84 25.13 -22.76
CA ARG A 523 -67.72 25.14 -21.81
C ARG A 523 -67.10 23.76 -21.66
N PHE A 524 -65.89 23.69 -21.11
CA PHE A 524 -65.21 22.43 -20.83
C PHE A 524 -65.71 21.78 -19.53
N PRO A 525 -65.63 20.44 -19.40
CA PRO A 525 -66.02 19.73 -18.19
C PRO A 525 -65.07 20.03 -17.02
N VAL A 526 -65.62 20.21 -15.82
CA VAL A 526 -64.87 20.50 -14.58
C VAL A 526 -64.98 19.36 -13.56
N TYR A 527 -64.20 19.47 -12.48
CA TYR A 527 -64.32 18.61 -11.31
C TYR A 527 -65.47 19.08 -10.40
N ASN A 528 -66.08 18.18 -9.63
CA ASN A 528 -67.16 18.43 -8.66
C ASN A 528 -68.54 18.71 -9.26
N SER A 529 -68.85 18.15 -10.44
CA SER A 529 -70.08 18.43 -11.18
C SER A 529 -70.71 17.14 -11.74
N GLY A 530 -71.00 16.19 -10.85
CA GLY A 530 -71.65 14.93 -11.21
C GLY A 530 -70.73 13.93 -11.90
N GLU A 531 -71.12 12.66 -11.85
CA GLU A 531 -70.28 11.52 -12.22
C GLU A 531 -69.80 11.55 -13.68
N LEU A 532 -70.68 11.96 -14.61
CA LEU A 532 -70.38 12.02 -16.03
C LEU A 532 -69.35 13.12 -16.37
N GLU A 533 -69.53 14.32 -15.84
CA GLU A 533 -68.66 15.46 -16.14
C GLU A 533 -67.26 15.26 -15.54
N GLU A 534 -67.18 14.78 -14.31
CA GLU A 534 -65.90 14.46 -13.67
C GLU A 534 -65.15 13.35 -14.42
N SER A 535 -65.88 12.38 -14.96
CA SER A 535 -65.31 11.32 -15.78
C SER A 535 -64.69 11.89 -17.07
N LEU A 536 -65.41 12.79 -17.76
CA LEU A 536 -64.91 13.47 -18.96
C LEU A 536 -63.73 14.39 -18.65
N CYS A 537 -63.77 15.15 -17.54
CA CYS A 537 -62.68 16.02 -17.10
C CYS A 537 -61.39 15.21 -16.83
N ARG A 538 -61.50 14.07 -16.12
CA ARG A 538 -60.37 13.16 -15.89
C ARG A 538 -59.80 12.61 -17.19
N TRP A 539 -60.66 12.18 -18.10
CA TRP A 539 -60.24 11.65 -19.40
C TRP A 539 -59.50 12.71 -20.23
N TYR A 540 -60.09 13.90 -20.37
CA TYR A 540 -59.49 15.05 -21.05
C TYR A 540 -58.08 15.36 -20.50
N ASN A 541 -57.92 15.45 -19.18
CA ASN A 541 -56.63 15.73 -18.55
C ASN A 541 -55.58 14.64 -18.79
N ASN A 542 -55.98 13.37 -18.83
CA ASN A 542 -55.08 12.26 -19.12
C ASN A 542 -54.60 12.28 -20.58
N VAL A 543 -55.47 12.67 -21.53
CA VAL A 543 -55.10 12.87 -22.94
C VAL A 543 -54.14 14.04 -23.09
N CYS A 544 -54.41 15.19 -22.47
CA CYS A 544 -53.54 16.37 -22.53
C CYS A 544 -52.14 16.14 -21.93
N ARG A 545 -52.05 15.36 -20.85
CA ARG A 545 -50.78 15.07 -20.15
C ARG A 545 -49.99 13.90 -20.75
N GLY A 546 -50.44 13.34 -21.88
CA GLY A 546 -49.79 12.18 -22.52
C GLY A 546 -49.83 10.89 -21.69
N ARG A 547 -50.78 10.78 -20.75
CA ARG A 547 -50.97 9.59 -19.91
C ARG A 547 -51.92 8.57 -20.54
N ALA A 548 -52.71 9.00 -21.52
CA ALA A 548 -53.52 8.11 -22.34
C ALA A 548 -52.69 7.54 -23.50
N GLN A 549 -52.74 6.23 -23.71
CA GLN A 549 -52.14 5.60 -24.90
C GLN A 549 -53.09 5.77 -26.08
N ILE A 550 -52.77 6.72 -26.98
CA ILE A 550 -53.55 7.03 -28.18
C ILE A 550 -52.65 7.11 -29.41
N SER A 551 -53.22 6.87 -30.58
CA SER A 551 -52.50 6.97 -31.85
C SER A 551 -52.22 8.43 -32.24
N LYS A 552 -51.31 8.64 -33.21
CA LYS A 552 -51.04 9.97 -33.75
C LYS A 552 -52.28 10.59 -34.41
N SER A 553 -53.10 9.81 -35.11
CA SER A 553 -54.33 10.28 -35.75
C SER A 553 -55.41 10.67 -34.74
N GLN A 554 -55.54 9.90 -33.65
CA GLN A 554 -56.44 10.21 -32.54
C GLN A 554 -56.04 11.52 -31.85
N LYS A 555 -54.74 11.72 -31.61
CA LYS A 555 -54.22 12.96 -31.03
C LYS A 555 -54.48 14.16 -31.95
N GLN A 556 -54.26 14.01 -33.25
CA GLN A 556 -54.55 15.05 -34.23
C GLN A 556 -56.03 15.47 -34.22
N SER A 557 -56.96 14.51 -34.27
CA SER A 557 -58.40 14.79 -34.24
C SER A 557 -58.83 15.50 -32.94
N PHE A 558 -58.27 15.11 -31.80
CA PHE A 558 -58.52 15.79 -30.53
C PHE A 558 -57.98 17.23 -30.52
N ASP A 559 -56.76 17.45 -31.00
CA ASP A 559 -56.14 18.77 -31.03
C ASP A 559 -56.85 19.72 -32.02
N GLU A 560 -57.33 19.22 -33.16
CA GLU A 560 -58.15 19.97 -34.11
C GLU A 560 -59.45 20.48 -33.47
N TYR A 561 -60.13 19.65 -32.68
CA TYR A 561 -61.33 20.06 -31.94
C TYR A 561 -61.02 21.07 -30.83
N LEU A 562 -59.88 20.95 -30.14
CA LEU A 562 -59.47 21.93 -29.15
C LEU A 562 -59.19 23.30 -29.77
N GLU A 563 -58.57 23.34 -30.95
CA GLU A 563 -58.37 24.57 -31.72
C GLU A 563 -59.71 25.19 -32.16
N GLU A 564 -60.66 24.39 -32.59
CA GLU A 564 -62.02 24.87 -32.88
C GLU A 564 -62.67 25.50 -31.64
N CYS A 565 -62.58 24.85 -30.48
CA CYS A 565 -63.08 25.40 -29.22
C CYS A 565 -62.40 26.72 -28.83
N ARG A 566 -61.09 26.86 -29.08
CA ARG A 566 -60.35 28.12 -28.86
C ARG A 566 -60.86 29.23 -29.77
N ARG A 567 -61.11 28.93 -31.05
CA ARG A 567 -61.68 29.90 -32.01
C ARG A 567 -63.08 30.34 -31.61
N ASN A 568 -63.88 29.42 -31.09
CA ASN A 568 -65.23 29.67 -30.56
C ASN A 568 -65.23 30.32 -29.16
N LYS A 569 -64.05 30.53 -28.56
CA LYS A 569 -63.86 31.22 -27.27
C LYS A 569 -64.56 30.53 -26.11
N TYR A 570 -64.69 29.20 -26.15
CA TYR A 570 -65.26 28.44 -25.03
C TYR A 570 -64.27 28.41 -23.84
N PRO A 571 -64.76 28.59 -22.60
CA PRO A 571 -63.91 28.58 -21.42
C PRO A 571 -63.40 27.16 -21.13
N GLN A 572 -62.09 27.04 -20.93
CA GLN A 572 -61.40 25.74 -20.83
C GLN A 572 -61.06 25.33 -19.41
N THR A 573 -61.01 26.30 -18.50
CA THR A 573 -60.65 26.09 -17.10
C THR A 573 -61.79 26.48 -16.18
N GLY A 574 -61.85 25.89 -14.98
CA GLY A 574 -62.82 26.28 -13.96
C GLY A 574 -62.75 27.77 -13.60
N PHE A 575 -61.55 28.36 -13.66
CA PHE A 575 -61.36 29.81 -13.48
C PHE A 575 -61.98 30.62 -14.62
N GLU A 576 -61.80 30.23 -15.88
CA GLU A 576 -62.43 30.89 -17.02
C GLU A 576 -63.96 30.79 -16.98
N ILE A 577 -64.49 29.63 -16.60
CA ILE A 577 -65.94 29.41 -16.45
C ILE A 577 -66.51 30.36 -15.42
N ALA A 578 -65.97 30.36 -14.19
CA ALA A 578 -66.42 31.25 -13.13
C ALA A 578 -66.27 32.73 -13.50
N PHE A 579 -65.22 33.08 -14.25
CA PHE A 579 -65.00 34.44 -14.74
C PHE A 579 -66.07 34.86 -15.77
N MET A 580 -66.38 33.97 -16.73
CA MET A 580 -67.43 34.18 -17.73
C MET A 580 -68.82 34.28 -17.08
N GLU A 581 -69.12 33.44 -16.09
CA GLU A 581 -70.38 33.47 -15.35
C GLU A 581 -70.56 34.80 -14.60
N ASN A 582 -69.49 35.31 -13.96
CA ASN A 582 -69.55 36.62 -13.33
C ASN A 582 -69.74 37.76 -14.35
N CYS A 583 -69.13 37.68 -15.54
CA CYS A 583 -69.46 38.61 -16.63
C CYS A 583 -70.96 38.56 -16.97
N ASN A 584 -71.53 37.36 -17.10
CA ASN A 584 -72.94 37.19 -17.44
C ASN A 584 -73.87 37.70 -16.33
N ARG A 585 -73.53 37.50 -15.04
CA ARG A 585 -74.27 38.07 -13.91
C ARG A 585 -74.31 39.60 -13.97
N VAL A 586 -73.21 40.26 -14.34
CA VAL A 586 -73.20 41.73 -14.53
C VAL A 586 -74.14 42.13 -15.67
N LYS A 587 -74.12 41.42 -16.80
CA LYS A 587 -75.03 41.69 -17.92
C LYS A 587 -76.49 41.48 -17.53
N GLU A 588 -76.79 40.43 -16.80
CA GLU A 588 -78.13 40.12 -16.32
C GLU A 588 -78.66 41.24 -15.41
N ILE A 589 -77.86 41.73 -14.46
CA ILE A 589 -78.24 42.87 -13.60
C ILE A 589 -78.58 44.12 -14.44
N ILE A 590 -77.78 44.41 -15.48
CA ILE A 590 -78.03 45.54 -16.38
C ILE A 590 -79.31 45.34 -17.20
N LEU A 591 -79.57 44.12 -17.67
CA LEU A 591 -80.78 43.79 -18.43
C LEU A 591 -82.04 43.87 -17.56
N THR A 592 -81.96 43.41 -16.31
CA THR A 592 -83.12 43.30 -15.42
C THR A 592 -83.42 44.61 -14.68
N TYR A 593 -82.38 45.30 -14.20
CA TYR A 593 -82.54 46.47 -13.31
C TYR A 593 -82.09 47.78 -13.95
N HIS A 594 -81.53 47.75 -15.17
CA HIS A 594 -81.03 48.93 -15.87
C HIS A 594 -80.08 49.78 -15.03
N ARG A 595 -79.22 49.13 -14.23
CA ARG A 595 -78.13 49.75 -13.46
C ARG A 595 -76.93 48.81 -13.37
N LEU A 596 -75.77 49.34 -13.00
CA LEU A 596 -74.62 48.54 -12.60
C LEU A 596 -74.88 47.85 -11.23
N PRO A 597 -74.20 46.73 -10.94
CA PRO A 597 -74.22 46.12 -9.60
C PRO A 597 -73.79 47.13 -8.55
N THR A 598 -74.33 47.04 -7.33
CA THR A 598 -73.98 47.94 -6.22
C THR A 598 -73.46 47.16 -5.01
N ARG A 599 -72.69 47.82 -4.12
CA ARG A 599 -72.22 47.20 -2.87
C ARG A 599 -73.35 46.70 -1.95
N LYS A 600 -74.55 47.29 -2.07
CA LYS A 600 -75.69 46.99 -1.19
C LYS A 600 -76.53 45.83 -1.71
N GLU A 601 -76.79 45.79 -3.01
CA GLU A 601 -77.72 44.82 -3.62
C GLU A 601 -76.97 43.59 -4.15
N GLU A 602 -75.75 43.75 -4.69
CA GLU A 602 -74.93 42.64 -5.21
C GLU A 602 -73.45 42.76 -4.80
N PRO A 603 -73.12 42.68 -3.50
CA PRO A 603 -71.78 42.93 -2.99
C PRO A 603 -70.69 42.06 -3.65
N GLU A 604 -70.99 40.79 -3.94
CA GLU A 604 -70.04 39.87 -4.58
C GLU A 604 -69.72 40.25 -6.03
N VAL A 605 -70.76 40.52 -6.83
CA VAL A 605 -70.61 40.88 -8.26
C VAL A 605 -69.99 42.27 -8.39
N PHE A 606 -70.36 43.21 -7.51
CA PHE A 606 -69.74 44.52 -7.42
C PHE A 606 -68.24 44.39 -7.13
N ASN A 607 -67.87 43.67 -6.06
CA ASN A 607 -66.47 43.54 -5.67
C ASN A 607 -65.66 42.84 -6.75
N TRP A 608 -66.22 41.82 -7.40
CA TRP A 608 -65.59 41.15 -8.53
C TRP A 608 -65.36 42.10 -9.70
N LEU A 609 -66.39 42.83 -10.15
CA LEU A 609 -66.31 43.73 -11.30
C LEU A 609 -65.22 44.79 -11.11
N TYR A 610 -65.20 45.46 -9.95
CA TYR A 610 -64.22 46.50 -9.65
C TYR A 610 -62.82 45.95 -9.36
N LYS A 611 -62.70 44.71 -8.88
CA LYS A 611 -61.40 44.05 -8.71
C LYS A 611 -60.73 43.75 -10.06
N TYR A 612 -61.50 43.38 -11.07
CA TYR A 612 -60.97 42.91 -12.36
C TYR A 612 -61.00 43.96 -13.47
N LYS A 613 -61.70 45.09 -13.30
CA LYS A 613 -61.73 46.18 -14.29
C LYS A 613 -60.35 46.75 -14.65
N GLU A 614 -59.40 46.71 -13.73
CA GLU A 614 -58.02 47.20 -13.95
C GLU A 614 -57.04 46.08 -14.30
N LYS A 615 -57.43 44.82 -14.17
CA LYS A 615 -56.52 43.66 -14.27
C LYS A 615 -56.74 42.80 -15.50
N TYR A 616 -57.86 42.96 -16.20
CA TYR A 616 -58.27 42.07 -17.28
C TYR A 616 -57.33 42.09 -18.50
N GLU A 617 -56.60 43.18 -18.73
CA GLU A 617 -55.70 43.32 -19.88
C GLU A 617 -54.46 42.41 -19.82
N VAL A 618 -54.11 41.97 -18.60
CA VAL A 618 -52.95 41.11 -18.29
C VAL A 618 -53.24 39.63 -18.55
N TYR A 619 -54.50 39.26 -18.78
CA TYR A 619 -54.84 37.87 -19.08
C TYR A 619 -54.47 37.51 -20.52
N GLU A 620 -53.68 36.45 -20.67
CA GLU A 620 -53.31 35.85 -21.96
C GLU A 620 -54.32 34.78 -22.42
N ASP A 621 -55.37 34.53 -21.64
CA ASP A 621 -56.44 33.58 -21.93
C ASP A 621 -57.78 34.27 -22.27
N GLN A 622 -58.83 33.48 -22.40
CA GLN A 622 -60.15 33.96 -22.84
C GLN A 622 -60.80 34.97 -21.88
N ARG A 623 -60.33 35.09 -20.63
CA ARG A 623 -60.86 36.07 -19.65
C ARG A 623 -60.73 37.50 -20.12
N LYS A 624 -59.65 37.83 -20.83
CA LYS A 624 -59.46 39.15 -21.44
C LYS A 624 -60.59 39.47 -22.41
N ILE A 625 -60.93 38.52 -23.28
CA ILE A 625 -61.98 38.68 -24.28
C ILE A 625 -63.36 38.74 -23.63
N TYR A 626 -63.63 37.91 -22.60
CA TYR A 626 -64.89 37.94 -21.86
C TYR A 626 -65.12 39.31 -21.20
N PHE A 627 -64.09 39.88 -20.60
CA PHE A 627 -64.18 41.18 -19.94
C PHE A 627 -64.28 42.32 -20.96
N GLN A 628 -63.54 42.28 -22.07
CA GLN A 628 -63.68 43.25 -23.18
C GLN A 628 -65.11 43.25 -23.75
N ASN A 629 -65.70 42.08 -23.94
CA ASN A 629 -67.09 41.95 -24.38
C ASN A 629 -68.07 42.49 -23.34
N LEU A 630 -67.79 42.30 -22.05
CA LEU A 630 -68.58 42.91 -20.97
C LEU A 630 -68.48 44.43 -21.00
N LEU A 631 -67.29 45.02 -21.13
CA LEU A 631 -67.12 46.47 -21.18
C LEU A 631 -67.85 47.09 -22.37
N LYS A 632 -67.75 46.48 -23.56
CA LYS A 632 -68.51 46.90 -24.75
C LYS A 632 -70.02 46.85 -24.50
N PHE A 633 -70.50 45.79 -23.83
CA PHE A 633 -71.90 45.66 -23.46
C PHE A 633 -72.32 46.74 -22.46
N ILE A 634 -71.51 47.03 -21.45
CA ILE A 634 -71.80 48.07 -20.45
C ILE A 634 -71.89 49.45 -21.11
N GLN A 635 -70.96 49.75 -22.02
CA GLN A 635 -70.95 50.98 -22.81
C GLN A 635 -72.18 51.10 -23.72
N SER A 636 -72.66 50.00 -24.31
CA SER A 636 -73.85 50.04 -25.19
C SER A 636 -75.15 50.38 -24.45
N TYR A 637 -75.17 50.24 -23.12
CA TYR A 637 -76.29 50.67 -22.26
C TYR A 637 -76.06 52.05 -21.61
N GLY A 638 -75.02 52.79 -22.04
CA GLY A 638 -74.74 54.15 -21.57
C GLY A 638 -74.02 54.25 -20.24
N PHE A 639 -73.52 53.14 -19.69
CA PHE A 639 -72.77 53.11 -18.43
C PHE A 639 -71.25 53.22 -18.68
N SER A 640 -70.54 53.80 -17.71
CA SER A 640 -69.07 53.82 -17.64
C SER A 640 -68.60 53.19 -16.33
N LEU A 641 -67.42 52.57 -16.35
CA LEU A 641 -66.88 51.72 -15.28
C LEU A 641 -65.54 52.22 -14.73
#